data_AF-A0A9C7VL77-F1
#
_entry.id   AF-A0A9C7VL77-F1
#
_cell.length_a   1.000
_cell.length_b   1.000
_cell.length_c   1.000
_cell.angle_alpha   90.00
_cell.angle_beta   90.00
_cell.angle_gamma   90.00
#
_symmetry.space_group_name_H-M   'P 1'
#
loop_
_entity.id
_entity.type
_entity.pdbx_description
1 polymer ?
#
loop_
_entity_poly.entity_id
_entity_poly.type
_entity_poly.pdbx_seq_one_letter_code
_entity_poly.pdbx_strand_id
1 'polypeptide(L)'
;MVVGFYKKVSRECLKGIETWEKEWKGSVKLEIVDTLGKDVDVLWIHDTTKITIDDLRDWVEKGGKLLLTMKAVELIKHLKSEEKISREKEKISLDPMKRDIRGFQSYDNHPIFKDLHGGVYIVSLDILDDKAYSYVYLGQEAEIIGVDKRYISILPERKLVWGYRLKKGYILCIGAYIFWEKYCENPWKDYFSIFFRNVFEYLKNPVKALVWPHGKFKLEKGEFHWPDFEFNIPDTFSSCDLKISSAKDDEFILPGERAVVIGREKGRIEEVWIHPVKILKEMRIRVDGVRIEKLVKETIIRPEYVEILGENLRYYVMTSLRDPAVYLHIDFLDDDVHLLDIDFSIPFRIMWPFDENYFHKVLIDTRENMVSVMDWEKRYQAFYIFSEKPIKRKVITRGKKIYLHLRFPVRNKITLAVVGKMKEALAVDRILDLEYQNKTLERFFEDVLKRVNVETDDKVLEESLKWAKIGLSRFLVKTPGLGRGLVAGYGKSLPGWFEGRPGYAWYFGRDSEWVSLALLDLGDFQAVKDNLLLLMKYQGPDGKIYHELTTSGSVHYDASDSTPLFILTFARYVKYTGDVNFAKRYWNSLMKALKYVSSTDKNDDGLVENERVGHGWIEGGRIGVSHTTSYTNAIWIKALEEIIEVGDFLGKNMREQKEILKRTREAFERFWDPEK
;
A
#
# COMPACT_ATOMS: atom_id res chain seq x y z
N MET A 1 -23.80 -14.58 21.61
CA MET A 1 -24.61 -13.93 20.58
C MET A 1 -25.40 -15.01 19.88
N VAL A 2 -26.72 -14.90 19.87
CA VAL A 2 -27.58 -15.84 19.14
C VAL A 2 -27.80 -15.28 17.75
N VAL A 3 -27.27 -15.97 16.74
CA VAL A 3 -27.57 -15.67 15.35
C VAL A 3 -28.69 -16.58 14.91
N GLY A 4 -29.86 -15.99 14.63
CA GLY A 4 -30.94 -16.70 13.98
C GLY A 4 -30.54 -17.01 12.53
N PHE A 5 -30.43 -18.28 12.15
CA PHE A 5 -30.11 -18.70 10.79
C PHE A 5 -31.32 -19.35 10.11
N TYR A 6 -31.68 -18.88 8.92
CA TYR A 6 -32.83 -19.45 8.20
C TYR A 6 -32.43 -20.65 7.30
N LYS A 7 -32.95 -21.84 7.60
CA LYS A 7 -32.51 -23.17 7.12
C LYS A 7 -32.99 -23.57 5.72
N LYS A 8 -32.96 -22.67 4.73
CA LYS A 8 -33.23 -23.06 3.32
C LYS A 8 -31.98 -23.04 2.45
N VAL A 9 -30.89 -23.60 2.98
CA VAL A 9 -29.62 -23.79 2.26
C VAL A 9 -29.34 -25.29 2.07
N SER A 10 -28.43 -25.64 1.15
CA SER A 10 -28.08 -27.04 0.89
C SER A 10 -27.42 -27.73 2.10
N ARG A 11 -27.39 -29.06 2.10
CA ARG A 11 -26.74 -29.85 3.17
C ARG A 11 -25.24 -29.57 3.23
N GLU A 12 -24.62 -29.36 2.09
CA GLU A 12 -23.20 -29.03 1.94
C GLU A 12 -22.88 -27.66 2.55
N CYS A 13 -23.76 -26.67 2.32
CA CYS A 13 -23.65 -25.34 2.92
C CYS A 13 -23.72 -25.41 4.45
N LEU A 14 -24.69 -26.14 5.02
CA LEU A 14 -24.79 -26.35 6.47
C LEU A 14 -23.53 -27.02 7.04
N LYS A 15 -22.99 -28.04 6.36
CA LYS A 15 -21.77 -28.72 6.79
C LYS A 15 -20.56 -27.77 6.85
N GLY A 16 -20.44 -26.87 5.87
CA GLY A 16 -19.40 -25.83 5.87
C GLY A 16 -19.54 -24.88 7.06
N ILE A 17 -20.76 -24.41 7.33
CA ILE A 17 -21.07 -23.55 8.48
C ILE A 17 -20.77 -24.25 9.81
N GLU A 18 -21.20 -25.50 9.98
CA GLU A 18 -20.93 -26.30 11.20
C GLU A 18 -19.43 -26.52 11.41
N THR A 19 -18.68 -26.71 10.32
CA THR A 19 -17.22 -26.87 10.39
C THR A 19 -16.57 -25.57 10.83
N TRP A 20 -16.98 -24.43 10.24
CA TRP A 20 -16.54 -23.11 10.67
C TRP A 20 -16.86 -22.85 12.14
N GLU A 21 -18.08 -23.15 12.60
CA GLU A 21 -18.49 -22.97 14.00
C GLU A 21 -17.64 -23.80 14.97
N LYS A 22 -17.21 -25.00 14.59
CA LYS A 22 -16.32 -25.86 15.40
C LYS A 22 -14.87 -25.40 15.41
N GLU A 23 -14.34 -24.98 14.27
CA GLU A 23 -12.98 -24.43 14.17
C GLU A 23 -12.89 -23.07 14.89
N TRP A 24 -14.00 -22.37 14.99
CA TRP A 24 -14.14 -21.07 15.63
C TRP A 24 -14.14 -21.16 17.17
N LYS A 25 -13.27 -20.37 17.82
CA LYS A 25 -13.15 -20.28 19.28
C LYS A 25 -13.82 -19.01 19.88
N GLY A 26 -14.87 -18.48 19.27
CA GLY A 26 -15.53 -17.26 19.75
C GLY A 26 -16.98 -17.46 20.22
N SER A 27 -17.60 -16.37 20.68
CA SER A 27 -18.90 -16.37 21.38
C SER A 27 -20.14 -16.32 20.47
N VAL A 28 -20.02 -16.80 19.22
CA VAL A 28 -21.13 -16.85 18.27
C VAL A 28 -21.79 -18.22 18.39
N LYS A 29 -23.09 -18.24 18.70
CA LYS A 29 -23.89 -19.46 18.70
C LYS A 29 -24.91 -19.33 17.57
N LEU A 30 -24.83 -20.22 16.58
CA LEU A 30 -25.80 -20.25 15.50
C LEU A 30 -27.01 -21.06 15.95
N GLU A 31 -28.20 -20.47 15.88
CA GLU A 31 -29.46 -21.16 16.16
C GLU A 31 -30.37 -21.05 14.96
N ILE A 32 -30.89 -22.19 14.50
CA ILE A 32 -31.89 -22.16 13.43
C ILE A 32 -33.21 -21.68 14.02
N VAL A 33 -33.74 -20.59 13.48
CA VAL A 33 -35.00 -19.97 13.95
C VAL A 33 -36.05 -19.95 12.84
N ASP A 34 -37.29 -20.26 13.20
CA ASP A 34 -38.45 -20.23 12.29
C ASP A 34 -39.35 -18.99 12.50
N THR A 35 -39.16 -18.26 13.60
CA THR A 35 -39.90 -17.03 13.95
C THR A 35 -38.98 -15.97 14.54
N LEU A 36 -39.43 -14.71 14.58
CA LEU A 36 -38.69 -13.60 15.17
C LEU A 36 -38.94 -13.57 16.70
N GLY A 37 -37.93 -13.96 17.49
CA GLY A 37 -37.95 -13.94 18.96
C GLY A 37 -37.21 -12.74 19.58
N LYS A 38 -37.41 -12.51 20.88
CA LYS A 38 -36.70 -11.45 21.64
C LYS A 38 -35.21 -11.73 21.88
N ASP A 39 -34.80 -12.99 21.76
CA ASP A 39 -33.44 -13.44 22.09
C ASP A 39 -32.48 -13.47 20.87
N VAL A 40 -32.92 -13.00 19.70
CA VAL A 40 -32.10 -12.96 18.48
C VAL A 40 -31.36 -11.63 18.39
N ASP A 41 -30.05 -11.65 18.60
CA ASP A 41 -29.19 -10.47 18.48
C ASP A 41 -29.03 -10.02 17.03
N VAL A 42 -28.84 -10.99 16.13
CA VAL A 42 -28.66 -10.80 14.68
C VAL A 42 -29.41 -11.90 13.94
N LEU A 43 -30.20 -11.53 12.94
CA LEU A 43 -30.84 -12.48 12.02
C LEU A 43 -30.00 -12.55 10.73
N TRP A 44 -29.60 -13.76 10.32
CA TRP A 44 -28.86 -13.99 9.08
C TRP A 44 -29.66 -14.84 8.09
N ILE A 45 -29.83 -14.32 6.88
CA ILE A 45 -30.50 -14.99 5.76
C ILE A 45 -29.51 -15.09 4.58
N HIS A 46 -29.33 -16.31 4.04
CA HIS A 46 -28.35 -16.58 2.98
C HIS A 46 -28.96 -16.87 1.59
N ASP A 47 -30.15 -17.48 1.53
CA ASP A 47 -30.84 -17.73 0.26
C ASP A 47 -32.26 -17.14 0.29
N THR A 48 -33.16 -17.74 1.07
CA THR A 48 -34.56 -17.29 1.21
C THR A 48 -35.03 -17.41 2.65
N THR A 49 -36.19 -16.81 2.97
CA THR A 49 -36.83 -16.86 4.31
C THR A 49 -38.31 -17.23 4.20
N LYS A 50 -38.88 -17.86 5.25
CA LYS A 50 -40.34 -17.99 5.41
C LYS A 50 -40.94 -16.87 6.25
N ILE A 51 -40.12 -16.05 6.91
CA ILE A 51 -40.58 -14.87 7.65
C ILE A 51 -41.18 -13.89 6.66
N THR A 52 -42.36 -13.36 6.96
CA THR A 52 -43.02 -12.40 6.06
C THR A 52 -42.20 -11.11 5.98
N ILE A 53 -42.27 -10.41 4.84
CA ILE A 53 -41.55 -9.15 4.66
C ILE A 53 -41.99 -8.10 5.68
N ASP A 54 -43.29 -8.03 5.98
CA ASP A 54 -43.82 -7.06 6.93
C ASP A 54 -43.30 -7.30 8.35
N ASP A 55 -43.25 -8.56 8.80
CA ASP A 55 -42.69 -8.92 10.11
C ASP A 55 -41.19 -8.61 10.16
N LEU A 56 -40.45 -8.92 9.09
CA LEU A 56 -39.02 -8.65 9.00
C LEU A 56 -38.75 -7.13 9.04
N ARG A 57 -39.55 -6.34 8.31
CA ARG A 57 -39.46 -4.88 8.30
C ARG A 57 -39.76 -4.31 9.69
N ASP A 58 -40.85 -4.73 10.32
CA ASP A 58 -41.25 -4.27 11.65
C ASP A 58 -40.18 -4.59 12.71
N TRP A 59 -39.60 -5.79 12.68
CA TRP A 59 -38.55 -6.20 13.60
C TRP A 59 -37.27 -5.38 13.43
N VAL A 60 -36.81 -5.17 12.19
CA VAL A 60 -35.65 -4.31 11.92
C VAL A 60 -35.96 -2.89 12.40
N GLU A 61 -37.11 -2.31 12.04
CA GLU A 61 -37.49 -0.96 12.45
C GLU A 61 -37.47 -0.74 13.97
N LYS A 62 -37.82 -1.77 14.74
CA LYS A 62 -37.81 -1.79 16.21
C LYS A 62 -36.41 -1.94 16.84
N GLY A 63 -35.38 -2.18 16.04
CA GLY A 63 -33.98 -2.28 16.51
C GLY A 63 -33.23 -3.50 16.00
N GLY A 64 -33.91 -4.44 15.35
CA GLY A 64 -33.34 -5.67 14.83
C GLY A 64 -32.16 -5.44 13.86
N LYS A 65 -31.26 -6.41 13.83
CA LYS A 65 -30.02 -6.40 13.03
C LYS A 65 -30.09 -7.54 12.03
N LEU A 66 -30.10 -7.20 10.75
CA LEU A 66 -30.30 -8.15 9.67
C LEU A 66 -29.03 -8.26 8.82
N LEU A 67 -28.53 -9.48 8.65
CA LEU A 67 -27.51 -9.82 7.67
C LEU A 67 -28.17 -10.55 6.49
N LEU A 68 -28.06 -9.97 5.30
CA LEU A 68 -28.46 -10.58 4.05
C LEU A 68 -27.21 -10.93 3.24
N THR A 69 -27.08 -12.17 2.80
CA THR A 69 -25.95 -12.58 1.96
C THR A 69 -26.44 -13.27 0.69
N MET A 70 -25.64 -13.22 -0.38
CA MET A 70 -25.93 -13.87 -1.66
C MET A 70 -27.33 -13.54 -2.16
N LYS A 71 -28.16 -14.54 -2.49
CA LYS A 71 -29.49 -14.31 -3.07
C LYS A 71 -30.45 -13.59 -2.12
N ALA A 72 -30.26 -13.71 -0.81
CA ALA A 72 -31.12 -13.06 0.17
C ALA A 72 -31.07 -11.52 0.10
N VAL A 73 -30.05 -10.92 -0.52
CA VAL A 73 -29.98 -9.46 -0.69
C VAL A 73 -31.11 -8.91 -1.55
N GLU A 74 -31.75 -9.72 -2.39
CA GLU A 74 -32.91 -9.32 -3.19
C GLU A 74 -34.12 -8.93 -2.33
N LEU A 75 -34.20 -9.42 -1.09
CA LEU A 75 -35.25 -9.06 -0.13
C LEU A 75 -35.26 -7.56 0.17
N ILE A 76 -34.15 -6.85 -0.07
CA ILE A 76 -34.08 -5.41 0.18
C ILE A 76 -35.09 -4.63 -0.64
N LYS A 77 -35.46 -5.10 -1.85
CA LYS A 77 -36.45 -4.44 -2.71
C LYS A 77 -37.84 -4.35 -2.07
N HIS A 78 -38.10 -5.21 -1.09
CA HIS A 78 -39.35 -5.26 -0.35
C HIS A 78 -39.24 -4.60 1.03
N LEU A 79 -38.04 -4.57 1.62
CA LEU A 79 -37.76 -3.90 2.90
C LEU A 79 -37.53 -2.38 2.73
N LYS A 80 -37.08 -1.95 1.55
CA LYS A 80 -36.76 -0.57 1.17
C LYS A 80 -37.25 -0.33 -0.27
N SER A 81 -38.03 0.73 -0.49
CA SER A 81 -38.58 1.07 -1.81
C SER A 81 -37.47 1.53 -2.78
N GLU A 82 -37.65 1.25 -4.08
CA GLU A 82 -36.87 1.81 -5.20
C GLU A 82 -35.42 1.28 -5.42
N GLU A 83 -35.04 0.19 -4.76
CA GLU A 83 -33.66 -0.32 -4.86
C GLU A 83 -33.37 -1.12 -6.14
N LYS A 84 -32.19 -0.86 -6.72
CA LYS A 84 -31.69 -1.54 -7.92
C LYS A 84 -30.49 -2.42 -7.60
N ILE A 85 -30.64 -3.71 -7.87
CA ILE A 85 -29.60 -4.74 -7.74
C ILE A 85 -29.48 -5.45 -9.09
N SER A 86 -28.26 -5.56 -9.59
CA SER A 86 -27.90 -6.38 -10.74
C SER A 86 -27.50 -7.77 -10.29
N ARG A 87 -27.96 -8.81 -10.98
CA ARG A 87 -27.48 -10.19 -10.81
C ARG A 87 -26.57 -10.53 -11.97
N GLU A 88 -25.32 -10.85 -11.68
CA GLU A 88 -24.27 -11.01 -12.68
C GLU A 88 -23.60 -12.37 -12.54
N LYS A 89 -23.43 -13.07 -13.66
CA LYS A 89 -22.66 -14.31 -13.70
C LYS A 89 -21.18 -13.97 -13.58
N GLU A 90 -20.49 -14.58 -12.62
CA GLU A 90 -19.04 -14.41 -12.49
C GLU A 90 -18.34 -15.09 -13.65
N LYS A 91 -17.32 -14.43 -14.19
CA LYS A 91 -16.45 -14.97 -15.23
C LYS A 91 -15.13 -15.29 -14.57
N ILE A 92 -14.77 -16.57 -14.60
CA ILE A 92 -13.47 -17.04 -14.15
C ILE A 92 -12.43 -16.59 -15.18
N SER A 93 -11.44 -15.83 -14.72
CA SER A 93 -10.25 -15.57 -15.51
C SER A 93 -9.41 -16.84 -15.55
N LEU A 94 -9.46 -17.59 -16.66
CA LEU A 94 -8.65 -18.80 -16.88
C LEU A 94 -7.16 -18.50 -17.11
N ASP A 95 -6.63 -17.37 -16.62
CA ASP A 95 -5.20 -17.07 -16.73
C ASP A 95 -4.45 -18.10 -15.87
N PRO A 96 -3.68 -19.03 -16.46
CA PRO A 96 -3.00 -20.06 -15.70
C PRO A 96 -2.01 -19.49 -14.68
N MET A 97 -1.59 -18.24 -14.88
CA MET A 97 -0.66 -17.52 -14.01
C MET A 97 -1.34 -16.77 -12.86
N LYS A 98 -2.62 -16.41 -13.01
CA LYS A 98 -3.34 -15.58 -12.03
C LYS A 98 -4.52 -16.37 -11.52
N ARG A 99 -4.38 -16.88 -10.30
CA ARG A 99 -5.55 -17.37 -9.55
C ARG A 99 -6.62 -16.29 -9.53
N ASP A 100 -7.85 -16.69 -9.74
CA ASP A 100 -8.98 -15.78 -9.70
C ASP A 100 -9.39 -15.49 -8.25
N ILE A 101 -8.51 -14.76 -7.54
CA ILE A 101 -8.68 -14.40 -6.13
C ILE A 101 -9.67 -13.23 -6.04
N ARG A 102 -10.74 -13.40 -5.26
CA ARG A 102 -11.83 -12.44 -5.10
C ARG A 102 -12.07 -12.11 -3.63
N GLY A 103 -12.57 -10.91 -3.38
CA GLY A 103 -12.99 -10.48 -2.06
C GLY A 103 -13.47 -9.04 -2.03
N PHE A 104 -13.20 -8.34 -0.92
CA PHE A 104 -13.76 -7.02 -0.67
C PHE A 104 -12.69 -6.02 -0.22
N GLN A 105 -12.89 -4.76 -0.59
CA GLN A 105 -12.03 -3.65 -0.16
C GLN A 105 -12.88 -2.52 0.43
N SER A 106 -12.50 -2.03 1.61
CA SER A 106 -13.10 -0.84 2.20
C SER A 106 -12.54 0.45 1.60
N TYR A 107 -13.29 1.54 1.73
CA TYR A 107 -12.84 2.87 1.31
C TYR A 107 -11.70 3.39 2.20
N ASP A 108 -11.87 3.18 3.50
CA ASP A 108 -10.92 3.44 4.57
C ASP A 108 -11.24 2.44 5.70
N ASN A 109 -10.60 2.54 6.85
CA ASN A 109 -10.77 1.66 8.00
C ASN A 109 -12.26 1.50 8.39
N HIS A 110 -12.87 0.36 8.04
CA HIS A 110 -14.23 0.00 8.44
C HIS A 110 -14.18 -1.23 9.36
N PRO A 111 -14.97 -1.30 10.47
CA PRO A 111 -14.86 -2.35 11.48
C PRO A 111 -14.94 -3.79 10.95
N ILE A 112 -15.72 -4.05 9.90
CA ILE A 112 -15.82 -5.39 9.30
C ILE A 112 -14.48 -5.89 8.69
N PHE A 113 -13.54 -4.99 8.42
CA PHE A 113 -12.19 -5.28 7.91
C PHE A 113 -11.10 -5.20 8.99
N LYS A 114 -11.48 -5.18 10.27
CA LYS A 114 -10.53 -5.19 11.40
C LYS A 114 -9.63 -6.44 11.31
N ASP A 115 -8.32 -6.25 11.53
CA ASP A 115 -7.30 -7.30 11.40
C ASP A 115 -7.19 -7.91 9.98
N LEU A 116 -7.74 -7.22 8.98
CA LEU A 116 -7.68 -7.58 7.56
C LEU A 116 -7.10 -6.43 6.72
N HIS A 117 -6.36 -5.51 7.35
CA HIS A 117 -5.64 -4.44 6.65
C HIS A 117 -6.49 -3.62 5.65
N GLY A 118 -7.78 -3.43 5.93
CA GLY A 118 -8.72 -2.67 5.07
C GLY A 118 -9.28 -3.44 3.87
N GLY A 119 -8.86 -4.67 3.60
CA GLY A 119 -9.37 -5.47 2.49
C GLY A 119 -9.09 -6.96 2.63
N VAL A 120 -10.00 -7.80 2.16
CA VAL A 120 -9.99 -9.23 2.43
C VAL A 120 -10.11 -10.04 1.15
N TYR A 121 -9.37 -11.14 1.07
CA TYR A 121 -9.62 -12.20 0.10
C TYR A 121 -10.54 -13.23 0.72
N ILE A 122 -11.57 -13.60 -0.02
CA ILE A 122 -12.68 -14.43 0.44
C ILE A 122 -12.66 -15.78 -0.24
N VAL A 123 -12.35 -15.82 -1.54
CA VAL A 123 -12.44 -17.06 -2.34
C VAL A 123 -11.49 -17.01 -3.53
N SER A 124 -11.06 -18.18 -4.03
CA SER A 124 -10.53 -18.34 -5.39
C SER A 124 -11.65 -18.87 -6.27
N LEU A 125 -12.03 -18.20 -7.36
CA LEU A 125 -13.08 -18.74 -8.24
C LEU A 125 -12.64 -20.04 -8.93
N ASP A 126 -11.34 -20.34 -8.97
CA ASP A 126 -10.79 -21.57 -9.53
C ASP A 126 -11.26 -22.85 -8.81
N ILE A 127 -11.72 -22.72 -7.56
CA ILE A 127 -12.30 -23.85 -6.79
C ILE A 127 -13.84 -23.94 -6.93
N LEU A 128 -14.45 -23.04 -7.70
CA LEU A 128 -15.89 -22.97 -7.92
C LEU A 128 -16.25 -23.45 -9.34
N ASP A 129 -17.42 -24.06 -9.47
CA ASP A 129 -17.99 -24.37 -10.79
C ASP A 129 -18.39 -23.08 -11.53
N ASP A 130 -18.69 -23.18 -12.83
CA ASP A 130 -19.08 -22.08 -13.71
C ASP A 130 -20.40 -21.38 -13.34
N LYS A 131 -20.95 -21.62 -12.15
CA LYS A 131 -22.29 -21.20 -11.68
C LYS A 131 -22.26 -20.09 -10.63
N ALA A 132 -21.10 -19.49 -10.34
CA ALA A 132 -21.01 -18.39 -9.38
C ALA A 132 -21.73 -17.12 -9.87
N TYR A 133 -22.51 -16.50 -8.99
CA TYR A 133 -23.20 -15.22 -9.24
C TYR A 133 -22.84 -14.20 -8.17
N SER A 134 -22.81 -12.93 -8.58
CA SER A 134 -22.73 -11.78 -7.68
C SER A 134 -23.96 -10.89 -7.84
N TYR A 135 -24.35 -10.28 -6.73
CA TYR A 135 -25.42 -9.30 -6.64
C TYR A 135 -24.79 -7.92 -6.39
N VAL A 136 -24.82 -7.07 -7.42
CA VAL A 136 -24.15 -5.77 -7.42
C VAL A 136 -25.15 -4.67 -7.13
N TYR A 137 -24.86 -3.83 -6.15
CA TYR A 137 -25.71 -2.69 -5.82
C TYR A 137 -25.58 -1.56 -6.84
N LEU A 138 -26.71 -1.12 -7.41
CA LEU A 138 -26.78 -0.05 -8.40
C LEU A 138 -27.48 1.23 -7.91
N GLY A 139 -27.98 1.23 -6.67
CA GLY A 139 -28.64 2.40 -6.08
C GLY A 139 -27.67 3.47 -5.57
N GLN A 140 -28.22 4.47 -4.87
CA GLN A 140 -27.49 5.61 -4.32
C GLN A 140 -27.78 5.87 -2.82
N GLU A 141 -28.75 5.18 -2.22
CA GLU A 141 -29.14 5.42 -0.82
C GLU A 141 -28.26 4.68 0.20
N ALA A 142 -27.68 3.54 -0.19
CA ALA A 142 -26.95 2.69 0.73
C ALA A 142 -25.57 3.25 1.13
N GLU A 143 -25.15 2.93 2.35
CA GLU A 143 -23.77 3.06 2.82
C GLU A 143 -22.92 2.01 2.11
N ILE A 144 -22.00 2.40 1.21
CA ILE A 144 -21.18 1.44 0.44
C ILE A 144 -19.93 1.08 1.24
N ILE A 145 -20.02 -0.02 1.98
CA ILE A 145 -18.99 -0.43 2.92
C ILE A 145 -17.81 -1.10 2.21
N GLY A 146 -18.07 -1.90 1.18
CA GLY A 146 -17.05 -2.68 0.48
C GLY A 146 -17.36 -2.83 -1.01
N VAL A 147 -16.30 -2.73 -1.80
CA VAL A 147 -16.33 -2.92 -3.26
C VAL A 147 -15.51 -4.15 -3.64
N ASP A 148 -15.65 -4.58 -4.88
CA ASP A 148 -14.98 -5.77 -5.41
C ASP A 148 -13.45 -5.61 -5.40
N LYS A 149 -12.77 -6.56 -4.74
CA LYS A 149 -11.31 -6.72 -4.75
C LYS A 149 -10.97 -7.96 -5.58
N ARG A 150 -10.25 -7.76 -6.67
CA ARG A 150 -9.88 -8.81 -7.64
C ARG A 150 -8.37 -8.91 -7.75
N TYR A 151 -7.80 -9.92 -7.12
CA TYR A 151 -6.35 -10.08 -7.03
C TYR A 151 -5.73 -8.77 -6.53
N ILE A 152 -4.97 -8.04 -7.34
CA ILE A 152 -4.35 -6.76 -6.99
C ILE A 152 -5.21 -5.51 -7.31
N SER A 153 -6.39 -5.69 -7.91
CA SER A 153 -7.27 -4.60 -8.38
C SER A 153 -8.40 -4.32 -7.41
N ILE A 154 -8.82 -3.05 -7.35
CA ILE A 154 -10.04 -2.61 -6.65
C ILE A 154 -10.98 -2.02 -7.70
N LEU A 155 -12.24 -2.42 -7.68
CA LEU A 155 -13.27 -1.97 -8.63
C LEU A 155 -14.40 -1.23 -7.90
N PRO A 156 -14.26 0.10 -7.65
CA PRO A 156 -15.23 0.87 -6.86
C PRO A 156 -16.65 0.89 -7.43
N GLU A 157 -16.80 0.70 -8.74
CA GLU A 157 -18.08 0.62 -9.43
C GLU A 157 -18.86 -0.66 -9.10
N ARG A 158 -18.17 -1.72 -8.66
CA ARG A 158 -18.78 -2.98 -8.24
C ARG A 158 -18.99 -2.99 -6.73
N LYS A 159 -20.12 -2.45 -6.31
CA LYS A 159 -20.54 -2.32 -4.91
C LYS A 159 -21.12 -3.64 -4.41
N LEU A 160 -20.37 -4.36 -3.57
CA LEU A 160 -20.70 -5.73 -3.15
C LEU A 160 -21.05 -5.88 -1.67
N VAL A 161 -20.64 -4.92 -0.83
CA VAL A 161 -21.02 -4.87 0.59
C VAL A 161 -21.62 -3.50 0.89
N TRP A 162 -22.87 -3.48 1.33
CA TRP A 162 -23.58 -2.23 1.59
C TRP A 162 -24.53 -2.33 2.78
N GLY A 163 -24.81 -1.19 3.42
CA GLY A 163 -25.60 -1.12 4.64
C GLY A 163 -26.73 -0.10 4.59
N TYR A 164 -27.75 -0.34 5.43
CA TYR A 164 -28.90 0.54 5.62
C TYR A 164 -29.20 0.76 7.10
N ARG A 165 -29.49 2.01 7.44
CA ARG A 165 -30.11 2.38 8.72
C ARG A 165 -31.60 2.52 8.50
N LEU A 166 -32.38 1.63 9.10
CA LEU A 166 -33.85 1.65 9.02
C LEU A 166 -34.43 1.90 10.41
N LYS A 167 -34.82 3.15 10.67
CA LYS A 167 -35.20 3.63 12.01
C LYS A 167 -34.14 3.25 13.06
N LYS A 168 -34.45 2.33 13.98
CA LYS A 168 -33.52 1.86 15.03
C LYS A 168 -32.68 0.65 14.61
N GLY A 169 -33.05 -0.02 13.52
CA GLY A 169 -32.40 -1.22 13.01
C GLY A 169 -31.24 -0.96 12.07
N TYR A 170 -30.60 -2.05 11.67
CA TYR A 170 -29.57 -2.04 10.65
C TYR A 170 -29.68 -3.26 9.75
N ILE A 171 -29.51 -3.06 8.44
CA ILE A 171 -29.43 -4.14 7.46
C ILE A 171 -28.05 -4.07 6.82
N LEU A 172 -27.31 -5.17 6.84
CA LEU A 172 -26.04 -5.34 6.12
C LEU A 172 -26.23 -6.37 5.02
N CYS A 173 -25.83 -6.02 3.80
CA CYS A 173 -25.90 -6.86 2.62
C CYS A 173 -24.49 -7.24 2.14
N ILE A 174 -24.27 -8.52 1.82
CA ILE A 174 -23.05 -9.04 1.18
C ILE A 174 -23.46 -9.82 -0.06
N GLY A 175 -23.31 -9.21 -1.23
CA GLY A 175 -23.86 -9.71 -2.48
C GLY A 175 -23.04 -10.76 -3.21
N ALA A 176 -21.84 -11.13 -2.75
CA ALA A 176 -20.94 -12.00 -3.51
C ALA A 176 -20.05 -12.87 -2.62
N TYR A 177 -19.43 -13.89 -3.24
CA TYR A 177 -18.29 -14.65 -2.72
C TYR A 177 -18.49 -15.49 -1.44
N ILE A 178 -19.71 -15.59 -0.93
CA ILE A 178 -20.00 -16.38 0.27
C ILE A 178 -20.43 -17.80 -0.13
N PHE A 179 -19.46 -18.72 -0.25
CA PHE A 179 -19.68 -20.12 -0.67
C PHE A 179 -19.26 -21.10 0.43
N TRP A 180 -20.16 -21.36 1.38
CA TRP A 180 -19.87 -22.18 2.57
C TRP A 180 -19.58 -23.65 2.24
N GLU A 181 -20.17 -24.17 1.17
CA GLU A 181 -19.95 -25.53 0.67
C GLU A 181 -18.49 -25.78 0.28
N LYS A 182 -17.70 -24.73 0.03
CA LYS A 182 -16.28 -24.78 -0.29
C LYS A 182 -15.35 -24.32 0.83
N TYR A 183 -15.87 -24.07 2.03
CA TYR A 183 -15.11 -23.50 3.15
C TYR A 183 -13.81 -24.28 3.45
N CYS A 184 -13.86 -25.61 3.50
CA CYS A 184 -12.68 -26.45 3.82
C CYS A 184 -11.63 -26.47 2.69
N GLU A 185 -12.05 -26.28 1.45
CA GLU A 185 -11.19 -26.26 0.25
C GLU A 185 -10.60 -24.86 0.00
N ASN A 186 -11.13 -23.83 0.68
CA ASN A 186 -10.78 -22.45 0.44
C ASN A 186 -9.39 -22.10 1.02
N PRO A 187 -8.42 -21.70 0.18
CA PRO A 187 -7.11 -21.26 0.66
C PRO A 187 -7.17 -19.99 1.52
N TRP A 188 -8.27 -19.24 1.46
CA TRP A 188 -8.49 -18.01 2.23
C TRP A 188 -9.40 -18.20 3.45
N LYS A 189 -9.58 -19.43 3.94
CA LYS A 189 -10.54 -19.74 5.03
C LYS A 189 -10.29 -18.97 6.34
N ASP A 190 -9.04 -18.68 6.68
CA ASP A 190 -8.70 -17.91 7.90
C ASP A 190 -9.13 -16.44 7.76
N TYR A 191 -8.92 -15.86 6.57
CA TYR A 191 -9.36 -14.51 6.22
C TYR A 191 -10.89 -14.41 6.19
N PHE A 192 -11.54 -15.38 5.54
CA PHE A 192 -12.99 -15.54 5.50
C PHE A 192 -13.59 -15.58 6.93
N SER A 193 -12.98 -16.37 7.81
CA SER A 193 -13.42 -16.53 9.20
C SER A 193 -13.32 -15.23 10.01
N ILE A 194 -12.20 -14.50 9.87
CA ILE A 194 -12.00 -13.20 10.51
C ILE A 194 -13.03 -12.18 9.98
N PHE A 195 -13.30 -12.17 8.68
CA PHE A 195 -14.27 -11.25 8.08
C PHE A 195 -15.68 -11.49 8.64
N PHE A 196 -16.17 -12.74 8.66
CA PHE A 196 -17.49 -13.04 9.22
C PHE A 196 -17.58 -12.76 10.72
N ARG A 197 -16.53 -13.05 11.48
CA ARG A 197 -16.43 -12.62 12.88
C ARG A 197 -16.66 -11.12 13.01
N ASN A 198 -15.93 -10.32 12.24
CA ASN A 198 -16.04 -8.87 12.32
C ASN A 198 -17.42 -8.35 11.85
N VAL A 199 -18.03 -8.99 10.85
CA VAL A 199 -19.40 -8.70 10.40
C VAL A 199 -20.39 -8.87 11.55
N PHE A 200 -20.33 -10.00 12.25
CA PHE A 200 -21.20 -10.27 13.38
C PHE A 200 -20.96 -9.33 14.56
N GLU A 201 -19.70 -9.08 14.91
CA GLU A 201 -19.36 -8.11 15.97
C GLU A 201 -19.80 -6.69 15.63
N TYR A 202 -19.68 -6.27 14.36
CA TYR A 202 -20.17 -4.97 13.90
C TYR A 202 -21.70 -4.88 13.99
N LEU A 203 -22.43 -5.95 13.63
CA LEU A 203 -23.89 -5.94 13.65
C LEU A 203 -24.47 -5.82 15.06
N LYS A 204 -23.78 -6.28 16.10
CA LYS A 204 -24.19 -6.04 17.50
C LYS A 204 -24.34 -4.55 17.82
N ASN A 205 -23.42 -3.73 17.31
CA ASN A 205 -23.43 -2.28 17.51
C ASN A 205 -22.89 -1.53 16.28
N PRO A 206 -23.74 -1.28 15.26
CA PRO A 206 -23.32 -0.65 14.01
C PRO A 206 -22.92 0.82 14.20
N VAL A 207 -21.62 1.05 14.35
CA VAL A 207 -21.03 2.40 14.45
C VAL A 207 -20.90 3.07 13.08
N LYS A 208 -20.84 4.40 13.06
CA LYS A 208 -20.57 5.16 11.83
C LYS A 208 -19.09 4.99 11.44
N ALA A 209 -18.83 4.73 10.17
CA ALA A 209 -17.49 4.62 9.59
C ALA A 209 -17.47 5.27 8.19
N LEU A 210 -16.27 5.52 7.66
CA LEU A 210 -16.12 6.00 6.29
C LEU A 210 -16.50 4.90 5.30
N VAL A 211 -17.19 5.29 4.24
CA VAL A 211 -17.73 4.41 3.19
C VAL A 211 -17.36 4.96 1.83
N TRP A 212 -17.43 4.11 0.81
CA TRP A 212 -17.14 4.52 -0.56
C TRP A 212 -18.12 5.63 -0.98
N PRO A 213 -17.60 6.76 -1.51
CA PRO A 213 -18.45 7.88 -1.84
C PRO A 213 -19.31 7.60 -3.07
N HIS A 214 -20.46 8.27 -3.12
CA HIS A 214 -21.26 8.39 -4.34
C HIS A 214 -21.01 9.75 -4.98
N GLY A 215 -20.67 9.79 -6.27
CA GLY A 215 -20.69 11.03 -7.04
C GLY A 215 -19.50 11.26 -7.98
N LYS A 216 -19.61 12.32 -8.76
CA LYS A 216 -18.55 12.80 -9.67
C LYS A 216 -17.57 13.72 -8.92
N PHE A 217 -16.38 13.88 -9.49
CA PHE A 217 -15.36 14.80 -8.98
C PHE A 217 -15.92 16.23 -8.80
N LYS A 218 -15.61 16.86 -7.67
CA LYS A 218 -15.95 18.25 -7.34
C LYS A 218 -14.73 18.97 -6.78
N LEU A 219 -14.50 20.18 -7.25
CA LEU A 219 -13.57 21.13 -6.65
C LEU A 219 -14.38 22.26 -6.01
N GLU A 220 -14.17 22.50 -4.73
CA GLU A 220 -14.85 23.56 -3.97
C GLU A 220 -13.83 24.48 -3.28
N LYS A 221 -14.21 25.72 -3.03
CA LYS A 221 -13.38 26.63 -2.22
C LYS A 221 -13.35 26.15 -0.77
N GLY A 222 -12.16 26.09 -0.19
CA GLY A 222 -11.95 25.85 1.23
C GLY A 222 -11.33 27.07 1.91
N GLU A 223 -11.38 27.09 3.24
CA GLU A 223 -10.62 28.00 4.09
C GLU A 223 -9.86 27.14 5.10
N PHE A 224 -8.53 27.19 5.04
CA PHE A 224 -7.68 26.36 5.89
C PHE A 224 -6.93 27.25 6.88
N HIS A 225 -6.80 26.78 8.12
CA HIS A 225 -5.90 27.42 9.08
C HIS A 225 -4.45 27.04 8.75
N TRP A 226 -3.57 28.04 8.72
CA TRP A 226 -2.15 27.89 8.46
C TRP A 226 -1.39 28.96 9.25
N PRO A 227 -0.31 28.60 9.95
CA PRO A 227 0.50 29.55 10.70
C PRO A 227 1.21 30.52 9.74
N ASP A 228 1.62 31.67 10.27
CA ASP A 228 2.59 32.51 9.58
C ASP A 228 3.88 31.72 9.36
N PHE A 229 4.58 32.03 8.28
CA PHE A 229 5.75 31.27 7.87
C PHE A 229 6.81 32.16 7.25
N GLU A 230 8.06 31.74 7.41
CA GLU A 230 9.23 32.37 6.80
C GLU A 230 10.16 31.24 6.29
N PHE A 231 10.88 31.51 5.21
CA PHE A 231 11.89 30.60 4.71
C PHE A 231 13.25 30.96 5.30
N ASN A 232 13.96 29.99 5.87
CA ASN A 232 15.41 30.12 6.08
C ASN A 232 16.10 29.48 4.87
N ILE A 233 16.76 30.29 4.04
CA ILE A 233 17.40 29.86 2.79
C ILE A 233 18.90 30.16 2.92
N PRO A 234 19.77 29.14 2.93
CA PRO A 234 21.21 29.36 3.01
C PRO A 234 21.72 30.00 1.72
N ASP A 235 22.84 30.72 1.80
CA ASP A 235 23.49 31.29 0.60
C ASP A 235 24.14 30.21 -0.27
N THR A 236 24.51 29.07 0.32
CA THR A 236 25.07 27.92 -0.38
C THR A 236 24.56 26.61 0.23
N PHE A 237 24.34 25.60 -0.62
CA PHE A 237 24.01 24.25 -0.19
C PHE A 237 25.30 23.44 0.02
N SER A 238 25.38 22.74 1.14
CA SER A 238 26.46 21.84 1.51
C SER A 238 26.26 20.42 0.96
N SER A 239 27.35 19.65 0.80
CA SER A 239 27.32 18.33 0.14
C SER A 239 28.46 17.41 0.58
N CYS A 240 28.26 16.10 0.54
CA CYS A 240 29.27 15.07 0.82
C CYS A 240 30.28 14.81 -0.33
N ASP A 241 30.48 15.79 -1.23
CA ASP A 241 31.40 15.78 -2.39
C ASP A 241 31.20 14.70 -3.47
N LEU A 242 30.36 13.69 -3.26
CA LEU A 242 29.99 12.72 -4.30
C LEU A 242 29.10 13.41 -5.36
N LYS A 243 29.50 13.32 -6.63
CA LYS A 243 28.77 13.98 -7.72
C LYS A 243 28.92 13.28 -9.07
N ILE A 244 27.92 13.45 -9.93
CA ILE A 244 27.96 13.12 -11.36
C ILE A 244 27.64 14.40 -12.14
N SER A 245 28.51 14.80 -13.05
CA SER A 245 28.22 15.86 -14.03
C SER A 245 27.56 15.25 -15.27
N SER A 246 26.50 15.88 -15.76
CA SER A 246 25.78 15.48 -16.97
C SER A 246 25.36 16.69 -17.81
N ALA A 247 25.32 16.50 -19.12
CA ALA A 247 24.74 17.44 -20.08
C ALA A 247 23.59 16.81 -20.89
N LYS A 248 23.08 15.66 -20.42
CA LYS A 248 22.01 14.90 -21.06
C LYS A 248 20.64 15.47 -20.65
N ASP A 249 19.58 14.73 -20.97
CA ASP A 249 18.21 15.02 -20.54
C ASP A 249 17.57 13.75 -19.94
N ASP A 250 18.40 13.02 -19.19
CA ASP A 250 18.01 11.77 -18.54
C ASP A 250 17.13 12.07 -17.30
N GLU A 251 16.44 11.04 -16.82
CA GLU A 251 15.61 11.14 -15.62
C GLU A 251 16.49 11.08 -14.37
N PHE A 252 16.25 11.97 -13.41
CA PHE A 252 16.78 11.86 -12.05
C PHE A 252 15.64 11.61 -11.07
N ILE A 253 15.95 10.91 -9.98
CA ILE A 253 15.01 10.60 -8.91
C ILE A 253 15.68 10.94 -7.58
N LEU A 254 15.03 11.79 -6.79
CA LEU A 254 15.46 12.15 -5.44
C LEU A 254 14.38 11.75 -4.43
N PRO A 255 14.45 10.54 -3.87
CA PRO A 255 13.56 10.11 -2.81
C PRO A 255 14.10 10.54 -1.44
N GLY A 256 13.19 10.91 -0.56
CA GLY A 256 13.36 10.87 0.88
C GLY A 256 12.36 9.87 1.47
N GLU A 257 12.31 9.75 2.80
CA GLU A 257 11.45 8.75 3.45
C GLU A 257 9.96 8.99 3.19
N ARG A 258 9.54 10.24 2.96
CA ARG A 258 8.12 10.61 2.86
C ARG A 258 7.72 11.22 1.53
N ALA A 259 8.69 11.48 0.67
CA ALA A 259 8.50 12.25 -0.55
C ALA A 259 9.45 11.75 -1.64
N VAL A 260 9.08 11.92 -2.90
CA VAL A 260 9.98 11.71 -4.03
C VAL A 260 9.66 12.69 -5.13
N VAL A 261 10.70 13.27 -5.71
CA VAL A 261 10.63 14.05 -6.95
C VAL A 261 11.30 13.28 -8.07
N ILE A 262 10.63 13.27 -9.22
CA ILE A 262 11.13 12.71 -10.47
C ILE A 262 11.25 13.87 -11.44
N GLY A 263 12.46 14.14 -11.91
CA GLY A 263 12.79 15.26 -12.76
C GLY A 263 13.66 14.85 -13.94
N ARG A 264 13.95 15.83 -14.78
CA ARG A 264 14.82 15.74 -15.94
C ARG A 264 16.03 16.63 -15.73
N GLU A 265 17.19 16.17 -16.14
CA GLU A 265 18.44 16.95 -16.02
C GLU A 265 18.31 18.35 -16.64
N LYS A 266 17.51 18.55 -17.70
CA LYS A 266 17.26 19.90 -18.25
C LYS A 266 16.25 20.77 -17.49
N GLY A 267 15.90 20.43 -16.24
CA GLY A 267 15.16 21.31 -15.34
C GLY A 267 13.63 21.14 -15.33
N ARG A 268 13.10 20.19 -16.09
CA ARG A 268 11.67 19.85 -16.00
C ARG A 268 11.42 18.93 -14.80
N ILE A 269 10.33 19.17 -14.04
CA ILE A 269 9.86 18.21 -13.04
C ILE A 269 8.69 17.41 -13.61
N GLU A 270 8.84 16.09 -13.65
CA GLU A 270 7.85 15.17 -14.23
C GLU A 270 6.73 14.90 -13.24
N GLU A 271 7.06 14.57 -11.98
CA GLU A 271 6.08 14.42 -10.91
C GLU A 271 6.69 14.52 -9.50
N VAL A 272 5.85 14.91 -8.54
CA VAL A 272 6.15 14.87 -7.11
C VAL A 272 5.10 14.03 -6.40
N TRP A 273 5.59 13.12 -5.56
CA TRP A 273 4.79 12.31 -4.66
C TRP A 273 5.15 12.65 -3.22
N ILE A 274 4.12 12.84 -2.41
CA ILE A 274 4.24 12.81 -0.95
C ILE A 274 3.45 11.58 -0.53
N HIS A 275 4.15 10.51 -0.17
CA HIS A 275 3.54 9.18 -0.06
C HIS A 275 2.29 9.19 0.83
N PRO A 276 1.13 8.71 0.35
CA PRO A 276 0.89 8.00 -0.92
C PRO A 276 0.26 8.83 -2.05
N VAL A 277 0.30 10.17 -2.01
CA VAL A 277 -0.44 11.03 -2.94
C VAL A 277 0.50 11.67 -3.97
N LYS A 278 0.16 11.56 -5.25
CA LYS A 278 0.75 12.37 -6.33
C LYS A 278 0.15 13.75 -6.27
N ILE A 279 0.97 14.74 -5.96
CA ILE A 279 0.51 16.11 -5.73
C ILE A 279 1.00 17.08 -6.81
N LEU A 280 1.98 16.72 -7.64
CA LEU A 280 2.41 17.54 -8.76
C LEU A 280 2.73 16.65 -9.96
N LYS A 281 2.34 17.09 -11.15
CA LYS A 281 2.68 16.45 -12.42
C LYS A 281 2.93 17.50 -13.50
N GLU A 282 4.01 17.29 -14.24
CA GLU A 282 4.49 18.10 -15.36
C GLU A 282 4.68 19.58 -15.02
N MET A 283 5.57 19.89 -14.08
CA MET A 283 5.94 21.27 -13.83
C MET A 283 6.94 21.77 -14.87
N ARG A 284 6.59 22.91 -15.47
CA ARG A 284 7.36 23.61 -16.50
C ARG A 284 7.68 25.00 -15.98
N ILE A 285 8.91 25.43 -16.24
CA ILE A 285 9.41 26.74 -15.83
C ILE A 285 9.81 27.51 -17.09
N ARG A 286 9.43 28.78 -17.15
CA ARG A 286 9.96 29.73 -18.13
C ARG A 286 10.55 30.94 -17.41
N VAL A 287 11.74 31.35 -17.83
CA VAL A 287 12.42 32.58 -17.40
C VAL A 287 12.37 33.53 -18.59
N ASP A 288 11.77 34.70 -18.43
CA ASP A 288 11.60 35.72 -19.47
C ASP A 288 10.98 35.17 -20.76
N GLY A 289 10.02 34.26 -20.59
CA GLY A 289 9.34 33.58 -21.70
C GLY A 289 10.12 32.42 -22.34
N VAL A 290 11.38 32.21 -21.98
CA VAL A 290 12.22 31.11 -22.45
C VAL A 290 12.08 29.90 -21.54
N ARG A 291 11.87 28.72 -22.12
CA ARG A 291 11.81 27.44 -21.40
C ARG A 291 13.15 27.14 -20.71
N ILE A 292 13.11 26.74 -19.43
CA ILE A 292 14.32 26.46 -18.65
C ILE A 292 15.22 25.43 -19.32
N GLU A 293 14.63 24.44 -20.02
CA GLU A 293 15.37 23.39 -20.74
C GLU A 293 16.31 23.92 -21.83
N LYS A 294 16.09 25.16 -22.31
CA LYS A 294 16.96 25.85 -23.28
C LYS A 294 18.07 26.67 -22.60
N LEU A 295 17.96 26.92 -21.31
CA LEU A 295 18.89 27.74 -20.53
C LEU A 295 19.93 26.87 -19.81
N VAL A 296 19.66 25.58 -19.63
CA VAL A 296 20.56 24.63 -18.97
C VAL A 296 21.80 24.36 -19.82
N LYS A 297 22.98 24.53 -19.21
CA LYS A 297 24.30 24.19 -19.76
C LYS A 297 24.83 22.87 -19.19
N GLU A 298 24.70 22.68 -17.88
CA GLU A 298 25.20 21.50 -17.16
C GLU A 298 24.24 21.14 -16.01
N THR A 299 24.25 19.89 -15.60
CA THR A 299 23.60 19.39 -14.39
C THR A 299 24.58 18.63 -13.54
N ILE A 300 24.61 18.92 -12.24
CA ILE A 300 25.40 18.21 -11.23
C ILE A 300 24.43 17.44 -10.33
N ILE A 301 24.52 16.12 -10.37
CA ILE A 301 23.72 15.21 -9.55
C ILE A 301 24.50 14.86 -8.29
N ARG A 302 23.92 15.14 -7.12
CA ARG A 302 24.48 14.78 -5.81
C ARG A 302 23.51 13.89 -5.03
N PRO A 303 23.98 13.23 -3.97
CA PRO A 303 23.09 12.52 -3.05
C PRO A 303 21.99 13.41 -2.46
N GLU A 304 22.32 14.64 -2.07
CA GLU A 304 21.45 15.59 -1.37
C GLU A 304 20.46 16.29 -2.30
N TYR A 305 20.92 16.72 -3.47
CA TYR A 305 20.16 17.53 -4.42
C TYR A 305 20.69 17.39 -5.85
N VAL A 306 19.92 17.88 -6.81
CA VAL A 306 20.37 18.08 -8.20
C VAL A 306 20.49 19.59 -8.43
N GLU A 307 21.65 20.01 -8.93
CA GLU A 307 21.96 21.39 -9.27
C GLU A 307 22.02 21.55 -10.79
N ILE A 308 21.23 22.46 -11.33
CA ILE A 308 21.03 22.69 -12.76
C ILE A 308 21.56 24.08 -13.07
N LEU A 309 22.60 24.13 -13.89
CA LEU A 309 23.39 25.32 -14.14
C LEU A 309 23.02 25.92 -15.49
N GLY A 310 22.65 27.21 -15.48
CA GLY A 310 22.50 28.02 -16.67
C GLY A 310 23.60 29.07 -16.79
N GLU A 311 23.43 30.03 -17.70
CA GLU A 311 24.37 31.17 -17.84
C GLU A 311 24.29 32.12 -16.65
N ASN A 312 23.07 32.55 -16.31
CA ASN A 312 22.79 33.52 -15.26
C ASN A 312 21.89 32.93 -14.17
N LEU A 313 21.78 31.61 -14.05
CA LEU A 313 20.95 30.97 -13.03
C LEU A 313 21.54 29.68 -12.49
N ARG A 314 21.19 29.36 -11.24
CA ARG A 314 21.35 28.04 -10.63
C ARG A 314 20.01 27.57 -10.11
N TYR A 315 19.63 26.35 -10.46
CA TYR A 315 18.36 25.75 -10.06
C TYR A 315 18.59 24.45 -9.31
N TYR A 316 18.18 24.41 -8.04
CA TYR A 316 18.31 23.26 -7.15
C TYR A 316 16.98 22.54 -6.99
N VAL A 317 17.06 21.21 -7.00
CA VAL A 317 15.95 20.31 -6.68
C VAL A 317 16.38 19.42 -5.52
N MET A 318 15.63 19.46 -4.42
CA MET A 318 15.96 18.73 -3.19
C MET A 318 14.71 18.08 -2.61
N THR A 319 14.85 16.91 -2.01
CA THR A 319 13.78 16.23 -1.27
C THR A 319 14.18 16.10 0.18
N SER A 320 13.28 16.46 1.12
CA SER A 320 13.57 16.28 2.54
C SER A 320 13.80 14.80 2.86
N LEU A 321 14.81 14.51 3.69
CA LEU A 321 15.06 13.15 4.16
C LEU A 321 13.87 12.56 4.93
N ARG A 322 13.26 13.35 5.83
CA ARG A 322 12.27 12.84 6.81
C ARG A 322 10.94 13.58 6.81
N ASP A 323 10.90 14.79 6.26
CA ASP A 323 9.68 15.58 6.16
C ASP A 323 8.96 15.31 4.83
N PRO A 324 7.63 15.47 4.79
CA PRO A 324 6.84 15.26 3.58
C PRO A 324 6.96 16.47 2.64
N ALA A 325 8.18 16.79 2.18
CA ALA A 325 8.48 18.01 1.42
C ALA A 325 9.52 17.82 0.31
N VAL A 326 9.31 18.55 -0.78
CA VAL A 326 10.23 18.73 -1.91
C VAL A 326 10.45 20.23 -2.12
N TYR A 327 11.68 20.63 -2.45
CA TYR A 327 12.11 22.00 -2.62
C TYR A 327 12.66 22.23 -4.02
N LEU A 328 12.29 23.37 -4.57
CA LEU A 328 12.74 23.87 -5.85
C LEU A 328 13.23 25.29 -5.61
N HIS A 329 14.52 25.54 -5.82
CA HIS A 329 15.15 26.81 -5.49
C HIS A 329 15.91 27.34 -6.69
N ILE A 330 15.68 28.59 -7.09
CA ILE A 330 16.39 29.23 -8.19
C ILE A 330 17.10 30.47 -7.67
N ASP A 331 18.39 30.55 -7.91
CA ASP A 331 19.22 31.75 -7.79
C ASP A 331 19.45 32.34 -9.19
N PHE A 332 19.21 33.63 -9.35
CA PHE A 332 19.68 34.42 -10.48
C PHE A 332 21.01 35.07 -10.11
N LEU A 333 21.97 35.03 -11.04
CA LEU A 333 23.36 35.43 -10.81
C LEU A 333 23.66 36.84 -11.33
N ASP A 334 22.63 37.56 -11.79
CA ASP A 334 22.68 38.96 -12.18
C ASP A 334 21.72 39.80 -11.31
N ASP A 335 21.73 41.11 -11.51
CA ASP A 335 20.91 42.06 -10.73
C ASP A 335 19.56 42.39 -11.41
N ASP A 336 19.22 41.72 -12.51
CA ASP A 336 18.00 41.98 -13.27
C ASP A 336 16.75 41.43 -12.56
N VAL A 337 15.58 41.92 -12.96
CA VAL A 337 14.30 41.36 -12.50
C VAL A 337 13.77 40.45 -13.60
N HIS A 338 13.82 39.14 -13.35
CA HIS A 338 13.32 38.12 -14.26
C HIS A 338 11.83 37.84 -14.03
N LEU A 339 11.12 37.58 -15.12
CA LEU A 339 9.75 37.08 -15.09
C LEU A 339 9.75 35.55 -15.13
N LEU A 340 9.44 34.94 -14.00
CA LEU A 340 9.33 33.50 -13.85
C LEU A 340 7.88 33.04 -14.00
N ASP A 341 7.59 32.24 -15.03
CA ASP A 341 6.32 31.53 -15.17
C ASP A 341 6.48 30.07 -14.72
N ILE A 342 5.68 29.64 -13.73
CA ILE A 342 5.62 28.26 -13.24
C ILE A 342 4.24 27.68 -13.56
N ASP A 343 4.23 26.60 -14.34
CA ASP A 343 3.01 25.92 -14.79
C ASP A 343 3.06 24.44 -14.38
N PHE A 344 2.03 23.93 -13.69
CA PHE A 344 1.92 22.50 -13.40
C PHE A 344 0.47 22.04 -13.22
N SER A 345 0.27 20.72 -13.25
CA SER A 345 -0.98 20.11 -12.81
C SER A 345 -0.84 19.56 -11.38
N ILE A 346 -1.93 19.61 -10.64
CA ILE A 346 -2.14 19.00 -9.34
C ILE A 346 -3.12 17.84 -9.58
N PRO A 347 -2.63 16.61 -9.77
CA PRO A 347 -3.50 15.45 -9.92
C PRO A 347 -4.28 15.16 -8.64
N PHE A 348 -3.66 15.43 -7.49
CA PHE A 348 -4.13 15.08 -6.15
C PHE A 348 -4.70 13.66 -6.14
N ARG A 349 -3.86 12.70 -6.53
CA ARG A 349 -4.24 11.31 -6.79
C ARG A 349 -3.56 10.40 -5.79
N ILE A 350 -4.35 9.60 -5.07
CA ILE A 350 -3.80 8.54 -4.21
C ILE A 350 -3.13 7.45 -5.07
N MET A 351 -2.11 6.82 -4.52
CA MET A 351 -1.43 5.71 -5.16
C MET A 351 -2.40 4.55 -5.46
N TRP A 352 -2.25 3.99 -6.65
CA TRP A 352 -2.87 2.74 -7.09
C TRP A 352 -2.75 1.66 -5.99
N PRO A 353 -3.76 0.79 -5.75
CA PRO A 353 -4.86 0.40 -6.65
C PRO A 353 -6.14 1.23 -6.56
N PHE A 354 -6.18 2.25 -5.72
CA PHE A 354 -7.33 3.16 -5.70
C PHE A 354 -7.37 3.99 -6.99
N ASP A 355 -8.59 4.19 -7.49
CA ASP A 355 -8.81 4.96 -8.72
C ASP A 355 -8.69 6.47 -8.48
N GLU A 356 -8.75 7.24 -9.56
CA GLU A 356 -8.73 8.71 -9.50
C GLU A 356 -9.99 9.34 -8.86
N ASN A 357 -11.05 8.56 -8.62
CA ASN A 357 -12.24 9.03 -7.92
C ASN A 357 -12.14 8.87 -6.41
N TYR A 358 -11.09 8.23 -5.90
CA TYR A 358 -10.88 8.10 -4.45
C TYR A 358 -10.99 9.44 -3.74
N PHE A 359 -10.43 10.50 -4.34
CA PHE A 359 -10.58 11.88 -3.90
C PHE A 359 -11.69 12.63 -4.68
N HIS A 360 -12.93 12.16 -4.61
CA HIS A 360 -14.04 12.75 -5.38
C HIS A 360 -14.40 14.20 -5.01
N LYS A 361 -14.05 14.71 -3.82
CA LYS A 361 -14.32 16.10 -3.43
C LYS A 361 -13.08 16.80 -2.89
N VAL A 362 -12.46 17.66 -3.67
CA VAL A 362 -11.26 18.40 -3.26
C VAL A 362 -11.64 19.83 -2.88
N LEU A 363 -11.08 20.30 -1.77
CA LEU A 363 -11.16 21.69 -1.32
C LEU A 363 -9.87 22.40 -1.74
N ILE A 364 -9.97 23.64 -2.24
CA ILE A 364 -8.82 24.48 -2.59
C ILE A 364 -8.87 25.81 -1.85
N ASP A 365 -7.74 26.20 -1.28
CA ASP A 365 -7.52 27.51 -0.66
C ASP A 365 -6.31 28.18 -1.31
N THR A 366 -6.39 29.49 -1.51
CA THR A 366 -5.36 30.28 -2.18
C THR A 366 -5.10 31.56 -1.39
N ARG A 367 -3.90 31.70 -0.85
CA ARG A 367 -3.43 32.88 -0.10
C ARG A 367 -2.39 33.65 -0.91
N GLU A 368 -1.78 34.69 -0.38
CA GLU A 368 -0.81 35.52 -1.14
C GLU A 368 0.34 34.68 -1.72
N ASN A 369 1.07 33.94 -0.86
CA ASN A 369 2.26 33.15 -1.23
C ASN A 369 2.03 31.64 -1.18
N MET A 370 0.77 31.19 -1.22
CA MET A 370 0.46 29.78 -1.02
C MET A 370 -0.79 29.35 -1.78
N VAL A 371 -0.74 28.13 -2.31
CA VAL A 371 -1.91 27.36 -2.72
C VAL A 371 -1.97 26.08 -1.90
N SER A 372 -3.17 25.66 -1.50
CA SER A 372 -3.37 24.40 -0.79
C SER A 372 -4.58 23.65 -1.32
N VAL A 373 -4.47 22.32 -1.39
CA VAL A 373 -5.58 21.41 -1.72
C VAL A 373 -5.75 20.36 -0.63
N MET A 374 -6.98 20.00 -0.30
CA MET A 374 -7.30 19.05 0.76
C MET A 374 -8.45 18.13 0.32
N ASP A 375 -8.46 16.85 0.73
CA ASP A 375 -9.67 16.04 0.58
C ASP A 375 -10.75 16.48 1.58
N TRP A 376 -12.02 16.30 1.23
CA TRP A 376 -13.15 16.73 2.05
C TRP A 376 -13.22 16.08 3.44
N GLU A 377 -12.65 14.89 3.61
CA GLU A 377 -12.53 14.20 4.90
C GLU A 377 -11.32 14.69 5.72
N LYS A 378 -10.57 15.68 5.21
CA LYS A 378 -9.40 16.30 5.86
C LYS A 378 -8.31 15.30 6.26
N ARG A 379 -8.17 14.23 5.46
CA ARG A 379 -7.21 13.15 5.66
C ARG A 379 -5.87 13.46 4.99
N TYR A 380 -5.91 14.11 3.83
CA TYR A 380 -4.76 14.45 3.01
C TYR A 380 -4.82 15.93 2.65
N GLN A 381 -3.68 16.61 2.74
CA GLN A 381 -3.55 18.00 2.31
C GLN A 381 -2.19 18.18 1.64
N ALA A 382 -2.16 18.98 0.58
CA ALA A 382 -0.94 19.44 -0.08
C ALA A 382 -0.86 20.96 -0.04
N PHE A 383 0.37 21.48 -0.03
CA PHE A 383 0.71 22.89 0.02
C PHE A 383 1.77 23.18 -1.03
N TYR A 384 1.64 24.32 -1.69
CA TYR A 384 2.60 24.89 -2.62
C TYR A 384 2.92 26.27 -2.07
N ILE A 385 4.04 26.38 -1.36
CA ILE A 385 4.44 27.55 -0.59
C ILE A 385 5.60 28.22 -1.32
N PHE A 386 5.48 29.52 -1.57
CA PHE A 386 6.46 30.30 -2.32
C PHE A 386 7.14 31.33 -1.42
N SER A 387 8.44 31.56 -1.60
CA SER A 387 9.13 32.65 -0.91
C SER A 387 8.71 34.02 -1.43
N GLU A 388 8.26 34.08 -2.69
CA GLU A 388 7.87 35.32 -3.38
C GLU A 388 6.36 35.40 -3.65
N LYS A 389 5.89 36.64 -3.85
CA LYS A 389 4.48 36.96 -4.17
C LYS A 389 4.23 36.85 -5.68
N PRO A 390 3.28 36.00 -6.14
CA PRO A 390 2.94 35.95 -7.56
C PRO A 390 2.16 37.20 -7.97
N ILE A 391 2.59 37.88 -9.04
CA ILE A 391 1.83 38.98 -9.67
C ILE A 391 0.65 38.47 -10.49
N LYS A 392 0.65 37.17 -10.85
CA LYS A 392 -0.46 36.52 -11.53
C LYS A 392 -0.60 35.09 -11.04
N ARG A 393 -1.84 34.72 -10.72
CA ARG A 393 -2.24 33.33 -10.44
C ARG A 393 -3.49 32.98 -11.22
N LYS A 394 -3.47 31.83 -11.87
CA LYS A 394 -4.65 31.24 -12.51
C LYS A 394 -4.78 29.77 -12.12
N VAL A 395 -5.93 29.43 -11.56
CA VAL A 395 -6.34 28.05 -11.29
C VAL A 395 -7.35 27.64 -12.37
N ILE A 396 -7.09 26.52 -13.05
CA ILE A 396 -7.98 25.98 -14.08
C ILE A 396 -8.29 24.53 -13.76
N THR A 397 -9.54 24.11 -13.88
CA THR A 397 -9.93 22.70 -13.80
C THR A 397 -10.23 22.15 -15.18
N ARG A 398 -9.67 20.96 -15.49
CA ARG A 398 -10.05 20.18 -16.69
C ARG A 398 -10.23 18.72 -16.29
N GLY A 399 -11.46 18.22 -16.39
CA GLY A 399 -11.81 16.91 -15.88
C GLY A 399 -11.57 16.84 -14.36
N LYS A 400 -10.74 15.89 -13.93
CA LYS A 400 -10.38 15.66 -12.52
C LYS A 400 -9.05 16.30 -12.11
N LYS A 401 -8.44 17.08 -13.00
CA LYS A 401 -7.12 17.69 -12.78
C LYS A 401 -7.25 19.18 -12.55
N ILE A 402 -6.47 19.67 -11.59
CA ILE A 402 -6.32 21.09 -11.30
C ILE A 402 -5.02 21.55 -11.97
N TYR A 403 -5.01 22.70 -12.63
CA TYR A 403 -3.85 23.30 -13.26
C TYR A 403 -3.58 24.63 -12.59
N LEU A 404 -2.32 24.87 -12.26
CA LEU A 404 -1.85 26.09 -11.64
C LEU A 404 -0.87 26.78 -12.59
N HIS A 405 -1.14 28.04 -12.86
CA HIS A 405 -0.27 28.95 -13.62
C HIS A 405 0.08 30.13 -12.73
N LEU A 406 1.35 30.35 -12.48
CA LEU A 406 1.85 31.41 -11.61
C LEU A 406 2.92 32.23 -12.34
N ARG A 407 2.94 33.54 -12.11
CA ARG A 407 3.98 34.44 -12.59
C ARG A 407 4.56 35.24 -11.43
N PHE A 408 5.89 35.30 -11.35
CA PHE A 408 6.63 36.02 -10.33
C PHE A 408 7.64 36.97 -10.98
N PRO A 409 7.76 38.22 -10.50
CA PRO A 409 8.95 39.03 -10.71
C PRO A 409 9.99 38.63 -9.66
N VAL A 410 11.16 38.15 -10.08
CA VAL A 410 12.21 37.67 -9.17
C VAL A 410 13.50 38.40 -9.49
N ARG A 411 14.12 39.01 -8.46
CA ARG A 411 15.44 39.63 -8.62
C ARG A 411 16.55 38.65 -8.29
N ASN A 412 16.61 38.20 -7.04
CA ASN A 412 17.73 37.38 -6.57
C ASN A 412 17.38 35.90 -6.58
N LYS A 413 16.38 35.50 -5.78
CA LYS A 413 16.08 34.09 -5.57
C LYS A 413 14.61 33.83 -5.33
N ILE A 414 14.17 32.61 -5.66
CA ILE A 414 12.83 32.14 -5.35
C ILE A 414 12.87 30.67 -4.94
N THR A 415 12.07 30.33 -3.93
CA THR A 415 11.89 28.96 -3.46
C THR A 415 10.42 28.57 -3.56
N LEU A 416 10.18 27.36 -4.06
CA LEU A 416 8.92 26.63 -3.95
C LEU A 416 9.14 25.42 -3.03
N ALA A 417 8.40 25.37 -1.92
CA ALA A 417 8.23 24.17 -1.12
C ALA A 417 6.90 23.48 -1.47
N VAL A 418 6.99 22.23 -1.92
CA VAL A 418 5.86 21.35 -2.20
C VAL A 418 5.73 20.37 -1.03
N VAL A 419 4.72 20.57 -0.18
CA VAL A 419 4.58 19.88 1.12
C VAL A 419 3.26 19.10 1.17
N GLY A 420 3.21 17.97 1.87
CA GLY A 420 1.96 17.26 2.15
C GLY A 420 1.81 16.81 3.59
N LYS A 421 0.59 16.42 4.01
CA LYS A 421 0.33 15.79 5.32
C LYS A 421 -0.82 14.78 5.28
N MET A 422 -0.80 13.83 6.21
CA MET A 422 -1.80 12.77 6.44
C MET A 422 -2.42 12.84 7.86
N LYS A 423 -3.24 13.86 8.12
CA LYS A 423 -3.81 14.22 9.45
C LYS A 423 -2.80 14.68 10.52
N GLU A 424 -1.50 14.39 10.39
CA GLU A 424 -0.51 14.85 11.36
C GLU A 424 -0.33 16.37 11.33
N ALA A 425 0.20 16.91 12.44
CA ALA A 425 0.72 18.27 12.47
C ALA A 425 2.05 18.35 11.71
N LEU A 426 2.28 19.48 11.05
CA LEU A 426 3.53 19.76 10.36
C LEU A 426 4.39 20.69 11.21
N ALA A 427 5.69 20.40 11.29
CA ALA A 427 6.68 21.32 11.85
C ALA A 427 7.09 22.32 10.77
N VAL A 428 6.21 23.29 10.48
CA VAL A 428 6.34 24.20 9.32
C VAL A 428 7.69 24.93 9.34
N ASP A 429 8.11 25.47 10.48
CA ASP A 429 9.39 26.20 10.61
C ASP A 429 10.58 25.33 10.18
N ARG A 430 10.63 24.08 10.66
CA ARG A 430 11.66 23.11 10.25
C ARG A 430 11.57 22.73 8.77
N ILE A 431 10.35 22.60 8.24
CA ILE A 431 10.13 22.26 6.84
C ILE A 431 10.60 23.39 5.92
N LEU A 432 10.47 24.65 6.35
CA LEU A 432 10.86 25.81 5.55
C LEU A 432 12.28 26.31 5.84
N ASP A 433 13.00 25.62 6.71
CA ASP A 433 14.42 25.82 6.97
C ASP A 433 15.28 24.94 6.03
N LEU A 434 15.60 25.47 4.86
CA LEU A 434 16.36 24.75 3.83
C LEU A 434 17.80 24.47 4.27
N GLU A 435 18.37 25.28 5.16
CA GLU A 435 19.69 25.03 5.75
C GLU A 435 19.65 23.77 6.60
N TYR A 436 18.67 23.67 7.51
CA TYR A 436 18.45 22.46 8.31
C TYR A 436 18.21 21.23 7.43
N GLN A 437 17.38 21.35 6.39
CA GLN A 437 17.07 20.23 5.50
C GLN A 437 18.32 19.74 4.75
N ASN A 438 19.11 20.66 4.19
CA ASN A 438 20.35 20.32 3.49
C ASN A 438 21.41 19.72 4.43
N LYS A 439 21.64 20.33 5.60
CA LYS A 439 22.57 19.80 6.62
C LYS A 439 22.15 18.44 7.17
N THR A 440 20.86 18.13 7.14
CA THR A 440 20.37 16.80 7.53
C THR A 440 20.66 15.75 6.46
N LEU A 441 20.52 16.10 5.17
CA LEU A 441 20.87 15.22 4.06
C LEU A 441 22.38 14.97 3.99
N GLU A 442 23.19 16.02 4.09
CA GLU A 442 24.66 15.92 4.09
C GLU A 442 25.15 14.94 5.17
N ARG A 443 24.76 15.17 6.43
CA ARG A 443 25.13 14.29 7.55
C ARG A 443 24.67 12.84 7.33
N PHE A 444 23.46 12.66 6.81
CA PHE A 444 22.94 11.31 6.53
C PHE A 444 23.76 10.59 5.47
N PHE A 445 24.07 11.24 4.34
CA PHE A 445 24.82 10.60 3.27
C PHE A 445 26.29 10.43 3.60
N GLU A 446 26.91 11.34 4.36
CA GLU A 446 28.22 11.09 4.95
C GLU A 446 28.24 9.83 5.82
N ASP A 447 27.25 9.67 6.70
CA ASP A 447 27.14 8.48 7.55
C ASP A 447 26.95 7.21 6.71
N VAL A 448 26.16 7.27 5.64
CA VAL A 448 25.99 6.15 4.69
C VAL A 448 27.31 5.81 3.99
N LEU A 449 28.07 6.80 3.54
CA LEU A 449 29.35 6.59 2.85
C LEU A 449 30.44 6.03 3.80
N LYS A 450 30.41 6.41 5.07
CA LYS A 450 31.31 5.91 6.14
C LYS A 450 31.06 4.43 6.48
N ARG A 451 29.88 3.87 6.16
CA ARG A 451 29.58 2.44 6.38
C ARG A 451 30.39 1.58 5.40
N VAL A 452 31.25 0.71 5.95
CA VAL A 452 32.08 -0.27 5.22
C VAL A 452 32.88 0.36 4.07
N ASN A 453 34.08 0.88 4.34
CA ASN A 453 34.93 1.41 3.27
C ASN A 453 35.58 0.27 2.46
N VAL A 454 35.62 0.41 1.14
CA VAL A 454 36.23 -0.56 0.22
C VAL A 454 37.29 0.16 -0.59
N GLU A 455 38.53 -0.33 -0.52
CA GLU A 455 39.68 0.21 -1.23
C GLU A 455 40.26 -0.88 -2.13
N THR A 456 40.39 -0.57 -3.42
CA THR A 456 40.86 -1.49 -4.47
C THR A 456 41.63 -0.72 -5.55
N ASP A 457 42.34 -1.45 -6.41
CA ASP A 457 42.99 -0.83 -7.58
C ASP A 457 41.98 -0.43 -8.68
N ASP A 458 40.72 -0.89 -8.58
CA ASP A 458 39.62 -0.52 -9.48
C ASP A 458 38.81 0.65 -8.88
N LYS A 459 39.14 1.87 -9.31
CA LYS A 459 38.44 3.10 -8.88
C LYS A 459 36.99 3.17 -9.36
N VAL A 460 36.66 2.51 -10.46
CA VAL A 460 35.27 2.44 -10.94
C VAL A 460 34.44 1.58 -9.98
N LEU A 461 34.99 0.46 -9.50
CA LEU A 461 34.35 -0.36 -8.48
C LEU A 461 34.15 0.41 -7.16
N GLU A 462 35.18 1.11 -6.67
CA GLU A 462 35.07 1.92 -5.45
C GLU A 462 33.96 2.97 -5.54
N GLU A 463 33.91 3.71 -6.65
CA GLU A 463 32.89 4.74 -6.88
C GLU A 463 31.50 4.12 -7.06
N SER A 464 31.40 3.00 -7.78
CA SER A 464 30.14 2.27 -7.98
C SER A 464 29.58 1.77 -6.64
N LEU A 465 30.42 1.29 -5.73
CA LEU A 465 30.01 0.88 -4.39
C LEU A 465 29.53 2.05 -3.54
N LYS A 466 30.15 3.23 -3.66
CA LYS A 466 29.64 4.45 -2.99
C LYS A 466 28.23 4.78 -3.47
N TRP A 467 28.01 4.82 -4.78
CA TRP A 467 26.68 5.06 -5.34
C TRP A 467 25.66 3.96 -5.01
N ALA A 468 26.09 2.70 -4.95
CA ALA A 468 25.22 1.59 -4.53
C ALA A 468 24.71 1.75 -3.09
N LYS A 469 25.57 2.16 -2.15
CA LYS A 469 25.15 2.45 -0.76
C LYS A 469 24.12 3.57 -0.69
N ILE A 470 24.35 4.66 -1.44
CA ILE A 470 23.40 5.77 -1.56
C ILE A 470 22.07 5.25 -2.12
N GLY A 471 22.11 4.44 -3.18
CA GLY A 471 20.93 3.82 -3.79
C GLY A 471 20.12 2.96 -2.83
N LEU A 472 20.77 2.06 -2.08
CA LEU A 472 20.10 1.19 -1.11
C LEU A 472 19.43 1.99 0.01
N SER A 473 20.11 3.04 0.51
CA SER A 473 19.57 3.90 1.57
C SER A 473 18.30 4.66 1.16
N ARG A 474 18.15 4.93 -0.14
CA ARG A 474 17.05 5.70 -0.75
C ARG A 474 15.75 4.92 -0.88
N PHE A 475 15.76 3.59 -0.72
CA PHE A 475 14.55 2.77 -0.78
C PHE A 475 13.76 2.73 0.53
N LEU A 476 14.28 3.34 1.59
CA LEU A 476 13.63 3.36 2.88
C LEU A 476 12.53 4.42 2.91
N VAL A 477 11.28 3.97 2.99
CA VAL A 477 10.08 4.82 2.97
C VAL A 477 9.35 4.72 4.29
N LYS A 478 8.73 5.82 4.70
CA LYS A 478 7.84 5.93 5.84
C LYS A 478 6.50 6.50 5.42
N THR A 479 5.46 5.68 5.48
CA THR A 479 4.08 6.11 5.25
C THR A 479 3.34 6.23 6.59
N PRO A 480 2.80 7.41 6.94
CA PRO A 480 1.96 7.58 8.12
C PRO A 480 0.84 6.53 8.19
N GLY A 481 0.66 5.91 9.35
CA GLY A 481 -0.31 4.85 9.57
C GLY A 481 0.13 3.44 9.12
N LEU A 482 0.96 3.31 8.08
CA LEU A 482 1.46 2.00 7.62
C LEU A 482 2.74 1.58 8.35
N GLY A 483 3.79 2.40 8.33
CA GLY A 483 5.07 2.08 8.95
C GLY A 483 6.25 2.60 8.15
N ARG A 484 7.44 2.04 8.42
CA ARG A 484 8.70 2.35 7.74
C ARG A 484 9.29 1.04 7.22
N GLY A 485 9.72 0.99 5.97
CA GLY A 485 10.21 -0.22 5.32
C GLY A 485 10.78 0.08 3.92
N LEU A 486 11.24 -0.95 3.21
CA LEU A 486 11.93 -0.76 1.93
C LEU A 486 10.96 -0.95 0.76
N VAL A 487 11.07 -0.09 -0.25
CA VAL A 487 10.35 -0.23 -1.52
C VAL A 487 11.24 -0.84 -2.61
N ALA A 488 10.64 -1.51 -3.61
CA ALA A 488 11.41 -2.18 -4.67
C ALA A 488 12.15 -1.20 -5.59
N GLY A 489 11.60 0.00 -5.82
CA GLY A 489 12.30 1.04 -6.57
C GLY A 489 11.39 2.17 -7.04
N TYR A 490 11.99 3.16 -7.69
CA TYR A 490 11.27 4.33 -8.19
C TYR A 490 11.38 4.44 -9.70
N GLY A 491 10.44 5.16 -10.30
CA GLY A 491 10.46 5.52 -11.71
C GLY A 491 9.26 6.40 -12.04
N LYS A 492 9.27 7.08 -13.18
CA LYS A 492 8.11 7.85 -13.62
C LYS A 492 6.87 6.97 -13.81
N SER A 493 5.72 7.47 -13.38
CA SER A 493 4.43 6.84 -13.66
C SER A 493 4.19 6.71 -15.18
N LEU A 494 3.94 5.50 -15.66
CA LEU A 494 3.63 5.23 -17.07
C LEU A 494 2.12 5.32 -17.35
N PRO A 495 1.67 5.52 -18.62
CA PRO A 495 0.25 5.48 -18.96
C PRO A 495 -0.46 4.17 -18.58
N GLY A 496 -1.79 4.21 -18.41
CA GLY A 496 -2.60 3.05 -18.07
C GLY A 496 -2.58 2.71 -16.57
N TRP A 497 -2.47 1.42 -16.24
CA TRP A 497 -2.44 0.93 -14.85
C TRP A 497 -1.32 1.57 -14.00
N PHE A 498 -0.25 2.02 -14.66
CA PHE A 498 0.92 2.62 -14.02
C PHE A 498 0.78 4.13 -13.75
N GLU A 499 -0.32 4.81 -14.15
CA GLU A 499 -0.44 6.27 -13.98
C GLU A 499 -0.53 6.69 -12.51
N GLY A 500 -0.83 5.72 -11.64
CA GLY A 500 -1.08 5.89 -10.22
C GLY A 500 0.07 5.45 -9.30
N ARG A 501 1.32 5.36 -9.75
CA ARG A 501 2.46 5.04 -8.85
C ARG A 501 3.81 5.49 -9.40
N PRO A 502 4.78 5.92 -8.55
CA PRO A 502 6.13 6.22 -8.99
C PRO A 502 6.93 4.92 -9.18
N GLY A 503 6.75 4.26 -10.33
CA GLY A 503 7.46 3.03 -10.68
C GLY A 503 6.99 1.86 -9.83
N TYR A 504 7.92 1.20 -9.14
CA TYR A 504 7.66 0.05 -8.25
C TYR A 504 7.81 0.44 -6.77
N ALA A 505 7.36 1.63 -6.39
CA ALA A 505 7.46 2.14 -5.01
C ALA A 505 6.44 1.48 -4.06
N TRP A 506 6.42 0.14 -4.06
CA TRP A 506 5.70 -0.73 -3.15
C TRP A 506 6.64 -1.25 -2.10
N TYR A 507 6.17 -1.37 -0.87
CA TYR A 507 6.85 -2.25 0.08
C TYR A 507 6.72 -3.67 -0.45
N PHE A 508 7.84 -4.35 -0.65
CA PHE A 508 7.88 -5.57 -1.45
C PHE A 508 8.55 -6.69 -0.66
N GLY A 509 7.82 -7.74 -0.29
CA GLY A 509 8.29 -8.79 0.62
C GLY A 509 9.31 -9.77 0.02
N ARG A 510 9.89 -9.47 -1.15
CA ARG A 510 11.02 -10.23 -1.71
C ARG A 510 12.21 -9.29 -1.85
N ASP A 511 12.01 -8.21 -2.59
CA ASP A 511 13.02 -7.22 -2.88
C ASP A 511 13.51 -6.54 -1.59
N SER A 512 12.61 -6.29 -0.63
CA SER A 512 12.98 -5.68 0.65
C SER A 512 13.92 -6.56 1.48
N GLU A 513 13.81 -7.88 1.37
CA GLU A 513 14.57 -8.88 2.09
C GLU A 513 15.95 -9.04 1.46
N TRP A 514 16.04 -9.10 0.12
CA TRP A 514 17.33 -9.07 -0.58
C TRP A 514 18.11 -7.79 -0.27
N VAL A 515 17.44 -6.63 -0.30
CA VAL A 515 18.04 -5.36 0.12
C VAL A 515 18.40 -5.40 1.60
N SER A 516 17.57 -5.99 2.47
CA SER A 516 17.87 -6.12 3.90
C SER A 516 19.13 -6.94 4.15
N LEU A 517 19.38 -8.02 3.40
CA LEU A 517 20.61 -8.81 3.51
C LEU A 517 21.85 -7.95 3.16
N ALA A 518 21.79 -7.16 2.09
CA ALA A 518 22.87 -6.23 1.76
C ALA A 518 23.05 -5.13 2.82
N LEU A 519 21.95 -4.63 3.40
CA LEU A 519 22.00 -3.63 4.47
C LEU A 519 22.57 -4.20 5.77
N LEU A 520 22.36 -5.49 6.08
CA LEU A 520 23.03 -6.16 7.21
C LEU A 520 24.55 -6.16 7.02
N ASP A 521 25.03 -6.48 5.82
CA ASP A 521 26.47 -6.48 5.50
C ASP A 521 27.07 -5.05 5.52
N LEU A 522 26.26 -4.04 5.22
CA LEU A 522 26.63 -2.62 5.36
C LEU A 522 26.46 -2.06 6.78
N GLY A 523 25.93 -2.84 7.73
CA GLY A 523 25.71 -2.41 9.11
C GLY A 523 24.52 -1.48 9.33
N ASP A 524 23.58 -1.34 8.39
CA ASP A 524 22.34 -0.58 8.59
C ASP A 524 21.25 -1.46 9.25
N PHE A 525 21.53 -1.86 10.49
CA PHE A 525 20.64 -2.74 11.25
C PHE A 525 19.27 -2.11 11.53
N GLN A 526 19.20 -0.77 11.62
CA GLN A 526 17.95 -0.08 11.91
C GLN A 526 16.98 -0.14 10.71
N ALA A 527 17.47 0.05 9.48
CA ALA A 527 16.65 -0.11 8.28
C ALA A 527 16.08 -1.54 8.16
N VAL A 528 16.90 -2.55 8.44
CA VAL A 528 16.49 -3.97 8.44
C VAL A 528 15.43 -4.24 9.50
N LYS A 529 15.64 -3.74 10.73
CA LYS A 529 14.67 -3.89 11.82
C LYS A 529 13.32 -3.25 11.48
N ASP A 530 13.32 -2.05 10.91
CA ASP A 530 12.10 -1.36 10.51
C ASP A 530 11.36 -2.13 9.42
N ASN A 531 12.08 -2.66 8.43
CA ASN A 531 11.50 -3.50 7.39
C ASN A 531 10.85 -4.78 7.96
N LEU A 532 11.55 -5.50 8.84
CA LEU A 532 11.00 -6.69 9.52
C LEU A 532 9.74 -6.36 10.33
N LEU A 533 9.72 -5.20 11.01
CA LEU A 533 8.54 -4.75 11.76
C LEU A 533 7.34 -4.46 10.85
N LEU A 534 7.57 -3.89 9.66
CA LEU A 534 6.51 -3.67 8.67
C LEU A 534 5.97 -5.00 8.12
N LEU A 535 6.86 -5.92 7.74
CA LEU A 535 6.50 -7.26 7.25
C LEU A 535 5.63 -7.99 8.28
N MET A 536 6.03 -7.99 9.55
CA MET A 536 5.25 -8.62 10.63
C MET A 536 3.93 -7.92 10.92
N LYS A 537 3.86 -6.58 10.78
CA LYS A 537 2.62 -5.82 10.97
C LYS A 537 1.56 -6.19 9.95
N TYR A 538 1.96 -6.53 8.73
CA TYR A 538 1.09 -6.96 7.63
C TYR A 538 1.24 -8.45 7.32
N GLN A 539 1.67 -9.26 8.30
CA GLN A 539 1.67 -10.70 8.16
C GLN A 539 0.23 -11.22 8.10
N GLY A 540 -0.06 -12.06 7.12
CA GLY A 540 -1.35 -12.71 6.95
C GLY A 540 -1.76 -13.54 8.17
N PRO A 541 -3.07 -13.71 8.45
CA PRO A 541 -3.56 -14.59 9.51
C PRO A 541 -3.03 -16.02 9.43
N ASP A 542 -2.79 -16.51 8.21
CA ASP A 542 -2.22 -17.82 7.88
C ASP A 542 -0.69 -17.89 8.06
N GLY A 543 -0.02 -16.77 8.31
CA GLY A 543 1.42 -16.66 8.54
C GLY A 543 2.23 -16.14 7.34
N LYS A 544 1.57 -15.86 6.21
CA LYS A 544 2.22 -15.34 5.00
C LYS A 544 2.81 -13.96 5.20
N ILE A 545 3.97 -13.73 4.60
CA ILE A 545 4.46 -12.39 4.33
C ILE A 545 3.91 -11.94 2.98
N TYR A 546 3.54 -10.66 2.88
CA TYR A 546 2.96 -10.10 1.67
C TYR A 546 3.95 -10.18 0.51
N HIS A 547 3.41 -10.29 -0.70
CA HIS A 547 4.20 -10.05 -1.90
C HIS A 547 4.41 -8.54 -2.04
N GLU A 548 3.32 -7.77 -2.00
CA GLU A 548 3.37 -6.31 -2.09
C GLU A 548 2.38 -5.64 -1.12
N LEU A 549 2.83 -4.51 -0.57
CA LEU A 549 2.02 -3.55 0.16
C LEU A 549 2.22 -2.16 -0.48
N THR A 550 1.14 -1.58 -1.00
CA THR A 550 1.20 -0.25 -1.58
C THR A 550 1.32 0.82 -0.50
N THR A 551 1.91 1.98 -0.81
CA THR A 551 1.91 3.10 0.16
C THR A 551 0.50 3.63 0.44
N SER A 552 -0.50 3.29 -0.40
CA SER A 552 -1.92 3.55 -0.12
C SER A 552 -2.59 2.50 0.78
N GLY A 553 -1.87 1.46 1.22
CA GLY A 553 -2.31 0.50 2.23
C GLY A 553 -2.99 -0.75 1.68
N SER A 554 -2.99 -0.99 0.37
CA SER A 554 -3.50 -2.24 -0.20
C SER A 554 -2.42 -3.32 -0.17
N VAL A 555 -2.72 -4.46 0.43
CA VAL A 555 -1.81 -5.61 0.58
C VAL A 555 -2.30 -6.84 -0.18
N HIS A 556 -1.36 -7.63 -0.69
CA HIS A 556 -1.61 -8.96 -1.27
C HIS A 556 -0.40 -9.91 -1.08
N TYR A 557 -0.61 -11.22 -1.26
CA TYR A 557 0.25 -12.28 -0.68
C TYR A 557 0.66 -13.37 -1.68
N ASP A 558 0.72 -13.10 -2.98
CA ASP A 558 0.93 -14.12 -4.03
C ASP A 558 2.41 -14.38 -4.38
N ALA A 559 3.30 -14.37 -3.39
CA ALA A 559 4.70 -14.77 -3.52
C ALA A 559 5.00 -16.02 -2.68
N SER A 560 5.75 -16.96 -3.26
CA SER A 560 6.18 -18.17 -2.56
C SER A 560 7.52 -18.05 -1.85
N ASP A 561 8.34 -17.08 -2.24
CA ASP A 561 9.68 -16.85 -1.69
C ASP A 561 9.73 -15.78 -0.59
N SER A 562 8.75 -14.87 -0.52
CA SER A 562 8.72 -13.82 0.51
C SER A 562 8.74 -14.35 1.94
N THR A 563 7.94 -15.37 2.24
CA THR A 563 7.86 -15.93 3.60
C THR A 563 9.14 -16.65 4.03
N PRO A 564 9.77 -17.54 3.22
CA PRO A 564 11.07 -18.11 3.57
C PRO A 564 12.21 -17.06 3.61
N LEU A 565 12.19 -16.05 2.73
CA LEU A 565 13.15 -14.92 2.79
C LEU A 565 13.03 -14.11 4.08
N PHE A 566 11.81 -13.86 4.56
CA PHE A 566 11.58 -13.21 5.84
C PHE A 566 12.19 -14.00 7.01
N ILE A 567 12.01 -15.32 7.03
CA ILE A 567 12.59 -16.19 8.07
C ILE A 567 14.12 -16.10 8.05
N LEU A 568 14.72 -16.20 6.86
CA LEU A 568 16.17 -16.05 6.67
C LEU A 568 16.66 -14.69 7.16
N THR A 569 16.02 -13.61 6.72
CA THR A 569 16.41 -12.22 7.05
C THR A 569 16.27 -11.95 8.53
N PHE A 570 15.20 -12.43 9.17
CA PHE A 570 15.02 -12.31 10.61
C PHE A 570 16.13 -13.04 11.38
N ALA A 571 16.42 -14.29 11.01
CA ALA A 571 17.44 -15.09 11.69
C ALA A 571 18.82 -14.43 11.56
N ARG A 572 19.18 -13.95 10.36
CA ARG A 572 20.43 -13.21 10.13
C ARG A 572 20.47 -11.89 10.87
N TYR A 573 19.38 -11.13 10.93
CA TYR A 573 19.31 -9.91 11.74
C TYR A 573 19.65 -10.20 13.21
N VAL A 574 19.07 -11.26 13.79
CA VAL A 574 19.37 -11.64 15.19
C VAL A 574 20.82 -12.06 15.35
N LYS A 575 21.39 -12.82 14.41
CA LYS A 575 22.79 -13.25 14.46
C LYS A 575 23.79 -12.08 14.32
N TYR A 576 23.52 -11.14 13.42
CA TYR A 576 24.39 -9.96 13.21
C TYR A 576 24.32 -8.98 14.38
N THR A 577 23.14 -8.78 14.97
CA THR A 577 22.92 -7.73 15.98
C THR A 577 22.98 -8.22 17.43
N GLY A 578 22.78 -9.52 17.67
CA GLY A 578 22.57 -10.05 19.01
C GLY A 578 21.28 -9.58 19.69
N ASP A 579 20.28 -9.07 18.95
CA ASP A 579 19.03 -8.53 19.50
C ASP A 579 18.07 -9.64 19.98
N VAL A 580 18.43 -10.27 21.10
CA VAL A 580 17.68 -11.37 21.74
C VAL A 580 16.28 -10.94 22.17
N ASN A 581 16.10 -9.68 22.58
CA ASN A 581 14.81 -9.16 23.01
C ASN A 581 13.84 -9.06 21.83
N PHE A 582 14.31 -8.60 20.68
CA PHE A 582 13.54 -8.63 19.44
C PHE A 582 13.15 -10.05 19.07
N ALA A 583 14.11 -10.99 19.08
CA ALA A 583 13.85 -12.39 18.77
C ALA A 583 12.76 -13.00 19.66
N LYS A 584 12.86 -12.81 20.98
CA LYS A 584 11.87 -13.32 21.95
C LYS A 584 10.49 -12.67 21.76
N ARG A 585 10.45 -11.36 21.53
CA ARG A 585 9.19 -10.61 21.36
C ARG A 585 8.42 -11.06 20.13
N TYR A 586 9.11 -11.35 19.04
CA TYR A 586 8.50 -11.63 17.74
C TYR A 586 8.57 -13.11 17.32
N TRP A 587 9.03 -14.01 18.20
CA TRP A 587 9.13 -15.44 17.94
C TRP A 587 7.84 -16.07 17.39
N ASN A 588 6.68 -15.62 17.90
CA ASN A 588 5.39 -16.16 17.43
C ASN A 588 5.09 -15.81 15.96
N SER A 589 5.59 -14.68 15.45
CA SER A 589 5.45 -14.31 14.04
C SER A 589 6.28 -15.24 13.14
N LEU A 590 7.50 -15.56 13.57
CA LEU A 590 8.35 -16.58 12.92
C LEU A 590 7.69 -17.96 12.92
N MET A 591 7.14 -18.41 14.04
CA MET A 591 6.50 -19.73 14.10
C MET A 591 5.28 -19.83 13.19
N LYS A 592 4.51 -18.73 13.03
CA LYS A 592 3.44 -18.67 12.03
C LYS A 592 3.98 -18.78 10.60
N ALA A 593 5.06 -18.07 10.28
CA ALA A 593 5.72 -18.14 8.98
C ALA A 593 6.26 -19.56 8.69
N LEU A 594 6.95 -20.18 9.65
CA LEU A 594 7.44 -21.56 9.54
C LEU A 594 6.30 -22.55 9.32
N LYS A 595 5.22 -22.43 10.10
CA LYS A 595 4.03 -23.28 9.95
C LYS A 595 3.39 -23.09 8.58
N TYR A 596 3.33 -21.85 8.09
CA TYR A 596 2.81 -21.54 6.77
C TYR A 596 3.62 -22.25 5.68
N VAL A 597 4.94 -22.02 5.63
CA VAL A 597 5.83 -22.59 4.62
C VAL A 597 5.78 -24.12 4.67
N SER A 598 5.82 -24.72 5.87
CA SER A 598 5.74 -26.17 6.02
C SER A 598 4.38 -26.75 5.57
N SER A 599 3.30 -25.95 5.59
CA SER A 599 1.99 -26.40 5.15
C SER A 599 1.83 -26.45 3.62
N THR A 600 2.78 -25.90 2.87
CA THR A 600 2.77 -25.94 1.41
C THR A 600 3.24 -27.28 0.88
N ASP A 601 4.11 -27.99 1.61
CA ASP A 601 4.53 -29.37 1.34
C ASP A 601 3.33 -30.35 1.49
N LYS A 602 2.87 -30.91 0.37
CA LYS A 602 1.73 -31.85 0.32
C LYS A 602 2.17 -33.29 0.20
N ASN A 603 3.37 -33.54 -0.33
CA ASN A 603 3.92 -34.88 -0.51
C ASN A 603 4.84 -35.31 0.65
N ASP A 604 5.06 -34.44 1.64
CA ASP A 604 5.90 -34.62 2.85
C ASP A 604 7.39 -34.84 2.56
N ASP A 605 7.89 -34.36 1.42
CA ASP A 605 9.31 -34.44 1.05
C ASP A 605 10.17 -33.27 1.56
N GLY A 606 9.54 -32.29 2.23
CA GLY A 606 10.18 -31.13 2.82
C GLY A 606 10.37 -29.95 1.85
N LEU A 607 10.03 -30.09 0.57
CA LEU A 607 10.15 -28.99 -0.39
C LEU A 607 8.95 -28.03 -0.32
N VAL A 608 9.23 -26.75 -0.57
CA VAL A 608 8.20 -25.73 -0.76
C VAL A 608 7.56 -25.94 -2.13
N GLU A 609 6.28 -26.32 -2.11
CA GLU A 609 5.42 -26.35 -3.29
C GLU A 609 4.79 -24.95 -3.55
N ASN A 610 4.92 -24.44 -4.77
CA ASN A 610 4.41 -23.11 -5.12
C ASN A 610 2.92 -23.15 -5.50
N GLU A 611 2.37 -24.31 -5.90
CA GLU A 611 0.95 -24.42 -6.18
C GLU A 611 0.16 -24.28 -4.88
N ARG A 612 -0.44 -23.11 -4.72
CA ARG A 612 -1.26 -22.83 -3.55
C ARG A 612 -0.92 -21.46 -2.98
N VAL A 613 0.28 -21.01 -3.33
CA VAL A 613 1.02 -19.96 -2.64
C VAL A 613 1.12 -18.70 -3.48
N GLY A 614 1.68 -18.81 -4.69
CA GLY A 614 2.15 -17.67 -5.48
C GLY A 614 3.26 -18.06 -6.45
N HIS A 615 3.90 -17.09 -7.08
CA HIS A 615 5.10 -17.34 -7.90
C HIS A 615 6.38 -17.21 -7.08
N GLY A 616 7.47 -17.81 -7.57
CA GLY A 616 8.83 -17.57 -7.06
C GLY A 616 9.46 -16.34 -7.73
N TRP A 617 10.76 -16.42 -8.05
CA TRP A 617 11.46 -15.36 -8.78
C TRP A 617 10.86 -15.05 -10.16
N ILE A 618 10.45 -16.09 -10.89
CA ILE A 618 9.86 -15.93 -12.22
C ILE A 618 8.35 -15.74 -12.08
N GLU A 619 7.89 -14.53 -12.40
CA GLU A 619 6.48 -14.12 -12.25
C GLU A 619 5.66 -14.27 -13.53
N GLY A 620 6.29 -14.76 -14.61
CA GLY A 620 5.80 -14.67 -15.99
C GLY A 620 6.13 -15.90 -16.83
N GLY A 621 5.28 -16.23 -17.80
CA GLY A 621 5.54 -17.26 -18.80
C GLY A 621 5.39 -18.71 -18.33
N ARG A 622 5.89 -19.64 -19.15
CA ARG A 622 5.65 -21.10 -19.00
C ARG A 622 6.13 -21.72 -17.68
N ILE A 623 7.03 -21.05 -16.98
CA ILE A 623 7.63 -21.50 -15.72
C ILE A 623 7.24 -20.62 -14.53
N GLY A 624 6.32 -19.67 -14.71
CA GLY A 624 5.96 -18.72 -13.64
C GLY A 624 5.23 -19.37 -12.45
N VAL A 625 4.63 -20.55 -12.66
CA VAL A 625 4.03 -21.37 -11.59
C VAL A 625 4.55 -22.80 -11.71
N SER A 626 5.85 -22.99 -11.52
CA SER A 626 6.45 -24.32 -11.37
C SER A 626 6.05 -24.94 -10.04
N HIS A 627 5.81 -26.25 -10.02
CA HIS A 627 5.47 -27.00 -8.79
C HIS A 627 6.43 -26.68 -7.64
N THR A 628 7.72 -26.80 -7.94
CA THR A 628 8.81 -26.51 -7.01
C THR A 628 9.94 -25.86 -7.81
N THR A 629 10.77 -25.05 -7.15
CA THR A 629 11.97 -24.45 -7.78
C THR A 629 13.18 -24.61 -6.90
N SER A 630 14.36 -24.76 -7.53
CA SER A 630 15.64 -24.78 -6.83
C SER A 630 15.90 -23.44 -6.11
N TYR A 631 15.51 -22.32 -6.71
CA TYR A 631 15.61 -20.99 -6.10
C TYR A 631 14.89 -20.88 -4.75
N THR A 632 13.58 -21.17 -4.71
CA THR A 632 12.79 -21.05 -3.48
C THR A 632 13.26 -22.04 -2.42
N ASN A 633 13.62 -23.26 -2.82
CA ASN A 633 14.04 -24.29 -1.89
C ASN A 633 15.46 -24.09 -1.35
N ALA A 634 16.37 -23.48 -2.13
CA ALA A 634 17.68 -23.07 -1.62
C ALA A 634 17.54 -22.03 -0.51
N ILE A 635 16.64 -21.06 -0.68
CA ILE A 635 16.31 -20.09 0.36
C ILE A 635 15.69 -20.80 1.57
N TRP A 636 14.77 -21.74 1.37
CA TRP A 636 14.13 -22.46 2.45
C TRP A 636 15.10 -23.29 3.30
N ILE A 637 16.01 -24.04 2.66
CA ILE A 637 17.10 -24.75 3.33
C ILE A 637 17.91 -23.76 4.17
N LYS A 638 18.30 -22.63 3.58
CA LYS A 638 19.10 -21.64 4.30
C LYS A 638 18.33 -20.99 5.45
N ALA A 639 17.05 -20.71 5.27
CA ALA A 639 16.18 -20.17 6.32
C ALA A 639 16.06 -21.15 7.50
N LEU A 640 15.89 -22.45 7.22
CA LEU A 640 15.84 -23.50 8.23
C LEU A 640 17.15 -23.62 9.02
N GLU A 641 18.29 -23.64 8.34
CA GLU A 641 19.61 -23.65 9.01
C GLU A 641 19.74 -22.50 10.01
N GLU A 642 19.49 -21.27 9.55
CA GLU A 642 19.71 -20.06 10.32
C GLU A 642 18.72 -19.96 11.50
N ILE A 643 17.45 -20.31 11.29
CA ILE A 643 16.45 -20.25 12.36
C ILE A 643 16.60 -21.36 13.40
N ILE A 644 17.11 -22.53 13.00
CA ILE A 644 17.45 -23.62 13.94
C ILE A 644 18.55 -23.15 14.90
N GLU A 645 19.61 -22.54 14.38
CA GLU A 645 20.69 -21.99 15.21
C GLU A 645 20.19 -20.92 16.20
N VAL A 646 19.37 -19.97 15.71
CA VAL A 646 18.76 -18.95 16.58
C VAL A 646 17.82 -19.59 17.60
N GLY A 647 17.03 -20.57 17.20
CA GLY A 647 16.11 -21.28 18.09
C GLY A 647 16.83 -22.04 19.20
N ASP A 648 17.87 -22.80 18.86
CA ASP A 648 18.71 -23.53 19.81
C ASP A 648 19.39 -22.56 20.80
N PHE A 649 19.94 -21.45 20.29
CA PHE A 649 20.52 -20.38 21.12
C PHE A 649 19.51 -19.79 22.12
N LEU A 650 18.24 -19.66 21.72
CA LEU A 650 17.16 -19.17 22.57
C LEU A 650 16.53 -20.26 23.47
N GLY A 651 17.02 -21.50 23.43
CA GLY A 651 16.47 -22.63 24.16
C GLY A 651 15.09 -23.08 23.66
N LYS A 652 14.78 -22.86 22.38
CA LYS A 652 13.54 -23.30 21.73
C LYS A 652 13.69 -24.72 21.21
N ASN A 653 12.59 -25.48 21.22
CA ASN A 653 12.59 -26.80 20.63
C ASN A 653 12.47 -26.69 19.11
N MET A 654 13.54 -27.04 18.40
CA MET A 654 13.65 -26.98 16.93
C MET A 654 13.64 -28.37 16.28
N ARG A 655 13.15 -29.41 16.96
CA ARG A 655 13.17 -30.80 16.45
C ARG A 655 12.43 -30.94 15.12
N GLU A 656 11.24 -30.37 15.02
CA GLU A 656 10.43 -30.44 13.80
C GLU A 656 11.16 -29.80 12.61
N GLN A 657 11.76 -28.63 12.81
CA GLN A 657 12.49 -27.91 11.77
C GLN A 657 13.75 -28.67 11.34
N LYS A 658 14.43 -29.35 12.27
CA LYS A 658 15.58 -30.22 11.96
C LYS A 658 15.18 -31.40 11.08
N GLU A 659 14.04 -32.03 11.34
CA GLU A 659 13.52 -33.11 10.49
C GLU A 659 13.09 -32.62 9.11
N ILE A 660 12.45 -31.44 9.03
CA ILE A 660 12.11 -30.81 7.75
C ILE A 660 13.39 -30.55 6.95
N LEU A 661 14.39 -29.88 7.54
CA LEU A 661 15.66 -29.58 6.89
C LEU A 661 16.34 -30.82 6.32
N LYS A 662 16.30 -31.94 7.05
CA LYS A 662 16.83 -33.22 6.57
C LYS A 662 16.12 -33.69 5.29
N ARG A 663 14.78 -33.76 5.31
CA ARG A 663 13.98 -34.18 4.15
C ARG A 663 14.16 -33.23 2.97
N THR A 664 14.12 -31.91 3.22
CA THR A 664 14.31 -30.88 2.20
C THR A 664 15.66 -31.06 1.50
N ARG A 665 16.77 -31.29 2.23
CA ARG A 665 18.10 -31.52 1.61
C ARG A 665 18.14 -32.77 0.76
N GLU A 666 17.60 -33.89 1.26
CA GLU A 666 17.53 -35.15 0.51
C GLU A 666 16.71 -34.99 -0.78
N ALA A 667 15.58 -34.28 -0.72
CA ALA A 667 14.75 -34.02 -1.90
C ALA A 667 15.35 -32.99 -2.86
N PHE A 668 16.13 -32.03 -2.35
CA PHE A 668 16.76 -30.97 -3.15
C PHE A 668 17.78 -31.52 -4.16
N GLU A 669 18.44 -32.64 -3.86
CA GLU A 669 19.35 -33.33 -4.79
C GLU A 669 18.65 -33.73 -6.11
N ARG A 670 17.31 -33.83 -6.13
CA ARG A 670 16.54 -34.13 -7.34
C ARG A 670 16.57 -33.00 -8.39
N PHE A 671 16.97 -31.78 -8.02
CA PHE A 671 17.15 -30.68 -8.97
C PHE A 671 18.44 -30.80 -9.79
N TRP A 672 19.37 -31.65 -9.38
CA TRP A 672 20.59 -31.93 -10.13
C TRP A 672 20.30 -32.93 -11.24
N ASP A 673 20.48 -32.49 -12.48
CA ASP A 673 20.40 -33.34 -13.68
C ASP A 673 21.83 -33.61 -14.14
N PRO A 674 22.46 -34.76 -13.82
CA PRO A 674 23.86 -35.02 -14.15
C PRO A 674 24.14 -35.09 -15.66
N GLU A 675 23.09 -35.16 -16.50
CA GLU A 675 23.20 -35.19 -17.96
C GLU A 675 23.13 -33.80 -18.61
N LYS A 676 22.91 -32.73 -17.84
CA LYS A 676 22.89 -31.33 -18.31
C LYS A 676 23.86 -30.48 -17.52
#